data_AF-A0AAF5DIN7-F1
#
_entry.id   AF-A0AAF5DIN7-F1
#
_cell.length_a   1.000
_cell.length_b   1.000
_cell.length_c   1.000
_cell.angle_alpha   90.00
_cell.angle_beta   90.00
_cell.angle_gamma   90.00
#
_symmetry.space_group_name_H-M   'P 1'
#
loop_
_entity.id
_entity.type
_entity.pdbx_description
1 polymer ?
#
loop_
_entity_poly.entity_id
_entity_poly.type
_entity_poly.pdbx_seq_one_letter_code
_entity_poly.pdbx_strand_id
1 'polypeptide(L)'
;SRGRMKKILLLKECVNISKHEGKSFIRKLQTSVFLSGSVTHKWSPITSEIDDSSETYIQNKKEMEEVVKDLKKTVGKHVNGGDPKAIEKHKKRGKLLARERIEYLLDSGSSFLEVGQLAGHELYGKEEVPSGSIVTGIGKVSGRLCLIAANDATVKGGTYYPITVKKHLRGQEIARENKLPCIYLVDSGGANLPRQANIFADRDHFGRIFYNQATMSAEGIPQIAVVMGSCTAGGAYVPAMADQSIIVRKNGTVFLGGPPLVKAATGEVISAEELGGADLHCGTSGVTDYYAVNDEHALTMARNVVAGLPEQKSAININQDVEEPLYSAEELYGIVGTNLKKTYDVREIIARIVDGSRFDEFKKMFGETLVTGFSTIYGIPVGIIGNNGVLFGESAQKGAHFIQLCCQRKIPLLFLQNITGFMVGREAEASGIAKHGAKMVTAVACANVPKITVVVGGSYGAGNYGMCGRAYSPRFMYMWPNARISVMGGEQAANVLAQIQRDRAEATGSVWNDELENKLKKPIIETFEKEGHPYFASGHLWDDGIIDPIDTRKVVGMSLKVSLNAPIPDAKFDSEGTLKISPPLTKNVLIFERSLRSIWERGYLKDLYHRRILAGVFALSHRISSPNIDKQKLVTALTFPDFFDIDHQNISIVDIEGIERMSLSGDINDEEYEHHNEELIEKGSTLVEGYVDSYIRYHLPTAPEEFINAITDKLTNDEVLAKVSDSLGLRHLIRTKTFPLTIDVLADGLLAVIGTLPTKDANELIKNTIIPNILSLPMDNVYPLADPLPVLEKLLKDQKGVSVVEPRLLRKTGEISAMACFVVGIYGDKKLYGEMAGESIKIATDLAATDGLLKLWGINGGRQFLFGNQISDDDLKSHAEPHYSLSKAVGEGISLKLLTENELMEEPLKISNLVENYKTNIEPVVGIPLRKRLRHKFSRGSLYKRSFRYLVKPKVYTVA
;
A
#
# COMPACT_ATOMS: atom_id res chain seq x y z
N SER A 1 -73.07 -10.07 21.50
CA SER A 1 -73.64 -8.86 22.14
C SER A 1 -72.71 -7.68 21.85
N ARG A 2 -73.26 -6.66 21.14
CA ARG A 2 -72.80 -5.25 20.92
C ARG A 2 -71.30 -4.92 21.07
N GLY A 3 -70.53 -4.43 20.08
CA GLY A 3 -70.86 -4.01 18.71
C GLY A 3 -69.69 -3.29 17.98
N ARG A 4 -69.95 -3.01 16.68
CA ARG A 4 -69.27 -2.10 15.70
C ARG A 4 -67.89 -2.56 15.21
N MET A 5 -67.63 -2.97 13.96
CA MET A 5 -68.14 -2.77 12.58
C MET A 5 -67.82 -1.40 11.92
N LYS A 6 -66.81 -1.41 11.03
CA LYS A 6 -66.58 -0.68 9.74
C LYS A 6 -65.06 -0.68 9.47
N LYS A 7 -64.48 -1.19 8.37
CA LYS A 7 -64.76 -0.98 6.95
C LYS A 7 -64.05 -2.09 6.13
N ILE A 8 -64.80 -2.82 5.31
CA ILE A 8 -64.32 -3.62 4.17
C ILE A 8 -65.08 -3.09 2.97
N LEU A 9 -64.38 -2.59 1.95
CA LEU A 9 -64.88 -2.54 0.58
C LEU A 9 -63.72 -2.27 -0.39
N LEU A 10 -63.46 -3.25 -1.28
CA LEU A 10 -63.11 -3.12 -2.70
C LEU A 10 -62.13 -4.23 -3.15
N LEU A 11 -62.72 -5.35 -3.57
CA LEU A 11 -62.14 -6.32 -4.50
C LEU A 11 -63.30 -6.99 -5.24
N LYS A 12 -63.52 -6.61 -6.50
CA LYS A 12 -64.31 -7.34 -7.51
C LYS A 12 -64.00 -6.78 -8.90
N GLU A 13 -63.89 -7.71 -9.87
CA GLU A 13 -63.67 -7.54 -11.33
C GLU A 13 -62.19 -7.33 -11.72
N CYS A 14 -61.52 -8.20 -12.50
CA CYS A 14 -61.95 -8.94 -13.70
C CYS A 14 -61.47 -10.40 -13.74
N VAL A 15 -62.19 -11.18 -14.55
CA VAL A 15 -62.15 -12.64 -14.72
C VAL A 15 -61.71 -13.00 -16.16
N ASN A 16 -60.99 -14.12 -16.29
CA ASN A 16 -60.73 -14.97 -17.47
C ASN A 16 -59.68 -14.56 -18.52
N ILE A 17 -58.65 -15.41 -18.71
CA ILE A 17 -58.47 -16.33 -19.87
C ILE A 17 -57.18 -17.17 -19.74
N SER A 18 -57.28 -18.48 -20.07
CA SER A 18 -56.23 -19.47 -20.44
C SER A 18 -55.29 -19.99 -19.33
N LYS A 19 -55.46 -21.18 -18.71
CA LYS A 19 -55.32 -22.58 -19.19
C LYS A 19 -54.01 -22.92 -19.92
N HIS A 20 -52.92 -23.13 -19.17
CA HIS A 20 -52.06 -24.32 -19.25
C HIS A 20 -51.06 -24.32 -18.07
N GLU A 21 -50.68 -25.53 -17.63
CA GLU A 21 -49.68 -25.82 -16.57
C GLU A 21 -50.14 -25.75 -15.10
N GLY A 22 -50.96 -26.74 -14.74
CA GLY A 22 -51.02 -27.25 -13.37
C GLY A 22 -49.83 -28.16 -13.08
N LYS A 23 -49.09 -27.87 -12.00
CA LYS A 23 -48.39 -28.80 -11.07
C LYS A 23 -47.49 -27.99 -10.11
N SER A 24 -48.07 -27.28 -9.14
CA SER A 24 -47.33 -26.83 -7.94
C SER A 24 -48.20 -26.27 -6.81
N PHE A 25 -49.48 -25.97 -7.04
CA PHE A 25 -50.25 -25.16 -6.10
C PHE A 25 -50.96 -25.93 -4.96
N ILE A 26 -50.99 -27.27 -5.02
CA ILE A 26 -51.79 -28.12 -4.08
C ILE A 26 -50.94 -28.76 -2.95
N ARG A 27 -49.66 -28.38 -2.79
CA ARG A 27 -48.83 -28.82 -1.65
C ARG A 27 -48.62 -27.78 -0.54
N LYS A 28 -49.33 -26.65 -0.58
CA LYS A 28 -49.21 -25.54 0.39
C LYS A 28 -50.44 -25.33 1.30
N LEU A 29 -51.42 -26.23 1.30
CA LEU A 29 -52.70 -26.05 2.01
C LEU A 29 -53.07 -27.17 3.01
N GLN A 30 -52.11 -28.02 3.40
CA GLN A 30 -52.32 -29.09 4.42
C GLN A 30 -51.33 -29.03 5.59
N THR A 31 -50.82 -27.85 5.93
CA THR A 31 -49.99 -27.63 7.12
C THR A 31 -50.41 -26.36 7.85
N SER A 32 -51.72 -26.21 8.04
CA SER A 32 -52.31 -25.31 9.03
C SER A 32 -53.03 -26.19 10.03
N VAL A 33 -52.87 -25.93 11.34
CA VAL A 33 -53.26 -26.78 12.47
C VAL A 33 -52.17 -27.78 12.88
N PHE A 34 -51.02 -27.27 13.34
CA PHE A 34 -50.23 -27.89 14.41
C PHE A 34 -49.30 -26.81 15.00
N LEU A 35 -49.62 -26.38 16.23
CA LEU A 35 -48.77 -25.67 17.20
C LEU A 35 -48.01 -24.43 16.69
N SER A 36 -48.64 -23.26 16.89
CA SER A 36 -47.96 -21.97 16.96
C SER A 36 -46.94 -21.96 18.12
N GLY A 37 -45.70 -22.37 17.84
CA GLY A 37 -44.57 -22.04 18.69
C GLY A 37 -44.26 -20.57 18.50
N SER A 38 -44.55 -19.74 19.51
CA SER A 38 -44.14 -18.35 19.54
C SER A 38 -42.62 -18.28 19.34
N VAL A 39 -42.15 -17.56 18.33
CA VAL A 39 -40.75 -17.11 18.30
C VAL A 39 -40.60 -16.18 19.51
N THR A 40 -40.08 -16.72 20.62
CA THR A 40 -39.77 -15.92 21.82
C THR A 40 -38.58 -15.02 21.46
N HIS A 41 -38.86 -13.79 21.05
CA HIS A 41 -37.83 -12.76 20.92
C HIS A 41 -37.16 -12.58 22.28
N LYS A 42 -35.85 -12.89 22.36
CA LYS A 42 -35.14 -13.05 23.64
C LYS A 42 -34.77 -11.74 24.34
N TRP A 43 -34.82 -10.60 23.65
CA TRP A 43 -34.38 -9.31 24.19
C TRP A 43 -35.53 -8.31 24.29
N SER A 44 -35.54 -7.56 25.40
CA SER A 44 -36.52 -6.50 25.64
C SER A 44 -36.25 -5.29 24.75
N PRO A 45 -37.31 -4.61 24.27
CA PRO A 45 -37.16 -3.33 23.58
C PRO A 45 -36.66 -2.24 24.55
N ILE A 46 -35.86 -1.31 24.02
CA ILE A 46 -35.55 -0.04 24.70
C ILE A 46 -36.86 0.71 24.83
N THR A 47 -37.15 1.22 26.04
CA THR A 47 -38.27 2.14 26.27
C THR A 47 -37.74 3.57 26.10
N SER A 48 -38.17 4.27 25.07
CA SER A 48 -37.80 5.67 24.80
C SER A 48 -38.32 6.59 25.91
N GLU A 49 -37.47 7.51 26.37
CA GLU A 49 -37.81 8.58 27.33
C GLU A 49 -38.04 9.94 26.64
N ILE A 50 -37.90 9.99 25.31
CA ILE A 50 -38.11 11.21 24.52
C ILE A 50 -39.56 11.72 24.63
N ASP A 51 -39.69 12.99 25.01
CA ASP A 51 -40.91 13.78 24.91
C ASP A 51 -40.80 14.72 23.69
N ASP A 52 -41.54 14.39 22.64
CA ASP A 52 -41.55 15.13 21.37
C ASP A 52 -42.23 16.51 21.45
N SER A 53 -42.93 16.78 22.56
CA SER A 53 -43.55 18.07 22.88
C SER A 53 -42.63 19.00 23.68
N SER A 54 -41.50 18.49 24.16
CA SER A 54 -40.54 19.27 24.95
C SER A 54 -39.86 20.37 24.12
N GLU A 55 -39.57 21.51 24.75
CA GLU A 55 -38.90 22.64 24.09
C GLU A 55 -37.52 22.24 23.54
N THR A 56 -36.78 21.41 24.27
CA THR A 56 -35.48 20.88 23.84
C THR A 56 -35.61 20.06 22.56
N TYR A 57 -36.59 19.15 22.48
CA TYR A 57 -36.80 18.33 21.29
C TYR A 57 -37.20 19.18 20.08
N ILE A 58 -38.14 20.10 20.25
CA ILE A 58 -38.60 21.01 19.19
C ILE A 58 -37.44 21.84 18.63
N GLN A 59 -36.60 22.39 19.52
CA GLN A 59 -35.44 23.18 19.14
C GLN A 59 -34.39 22.33 18.42
N ASN A 60 -34.04 21.16 18.97
CA ASN A 60 -33.11 20.22 18.35
C ASN A 60 -33.57 19.81 16.95
N LYS A 61 -34.87 19.49 16.81
CA LYS A 61 -35.48 19.10 15.54
C LYS A 61 -35.36 20.21 14.50
N LYS A 62 -35.70 21.45 14.88
CA LYS A 62 -35.58 22.61 14.00
C LYS A 62 -34.14 22.81 13.51
N GLU A 63 -33.17 22.79 14.43
CA GLU A 63 -31.75 22.98 14.07
C GLU A 63 -31.23 21.85 13.17
N MET A 64 -31.62 20.61 13.44
CA MET A 64 -31.23 19.46 12.62
C MET A 64 -31.85 19.53 11.22
N GLU A 65 -33.13 19.89 11.11
CA GLU A 65 -33.80 20.10 9.83
C GLU A 65 -33.13 21.19 8.99
N GLU A 66 -32.63 22.26 9.63
CA GLU A 66 -31.88 23.33 8.95
C GLU A 66 -30.56 22.82 8.34
N VAL A 67 -29.75 22.07 9.10
CA VAL A 67 -28.50 21.51 8.56
C VAL A 67 -28.72 20.39 7.55
N VAL A 68 -29.80 19.61 7.69
CA VAL A 68 -30.21 18.60 6.68
C VAL A 68 -30.68 19.27 5.39
N LYS A 69 -31.41 20.39 5.49
CA LYS A 69 -31.82 21.18 4.32
C LYS A 69 -30.60 21.75 3.59
N ASP A 70 -29.61 22.24 4.33
CA ASP A 70 -28.35 22.71 3.73
C ASP A 70 -27.58 21.55 3.07
N LEU A 71 -27.50 20.39 3.72
CA LEU A 71 -26.92 19.17 3.15
C LEU A 71 -27.59 18.80 1.82
N LYS A 72 -28.93 18.71 1.79
CA LYS A 72 -29.70 18.37 0.58
C LYS A 72 -29.46 19.38 -0.55
N LYS A 73 -29.36 20.67 -0.23
CA LYS A 73 -29.03 21.72 -1.19
C LYS A 73 -27.61 21.57 -1.74
N THR A 74 -26.63 21.32 -0.88
CA THR A 74 -25.22 21.18 -1.26
C THR A 74 -24.97 19.91 -2.06
N VAL A 75 -25.52 18.77 -1.63
CA VAL A 75 -25.51 17.52 -2.39
C VAL A 75 -26.21 17.69 -3.74
N GLY A 76 -27.35 18.38 -3.80
CA GLY A 76 -28.05 18.68 -5.05
C GLY A 76 -27.18 19.41 -6.08
N LYS A 77 -26.32 20.34 -5.65
CA LYS A 77 -25.33 20.98 -6.53
C LYS A 77 -24.30 19.99 -7.06
N HIS A 78 -23.79 19.11 -6.19
CA HIS A 78 -22.77 18.11 -6.56
C HIS A 78 -23.32 17.02 -7.49
N VAL A 79 -24.58 16.63 -7.31
CA VAL A 79 -25.25 15.61 -8.11
C VAL A 79 -25.43 16.06 -9.57
N ASN A 80 -25.57 17.36 -9.82
CA ASN A 80 -25.72 17.91 -11.16
C ASN A 80 -24.44 17.80 -12.03
N GLY A 81 -23.28 17.52 -11.44
CA GLY A 81 -22.02 17.41 -12.17
C GLY A 81 -21.47 18.77 -12.60
N GLY A 82 -21.00 18.87 -13.85
CA GLY A 82 -20.43 20.09 -14.42
C GLY A 82 -21.45 21.20 -14.68
N ASP A 83 -20.97 22.32 -15.23
CA ASP A 83 -21.84 23.44 -15.57
C ASP A 83 -22.84 23.09 -16.71
N PRO A 84 -23.97 23.81 -16.85
CA PRO A 84 -24.98 23.51 -17.86
C PRO A 84 -24.45 23.46 -19.30
N LYS A 85 -23.43 24.26 -19.66
CA LYS A 85 -22.83 24.24 -21.01
C LYS A 85 -22.03 22.97 -21.24
N ALA A 86 -21.31 22.49 -20.22
CA ALA A 86 -20.60 21.21 -20.27
C ALA A 86 -21.57 20.03 -20.41
N ILE A 87 -22.68 20.04 -19.67
CA ILE A 87 -23.76 19.03 -19.78
C ILE A 87 -24.36 19.01 -21.18
N GLU A 88 -24.75 20.18 -21.72
CA GLU A 88 -25.32 20.29 -23.07
C GLU A 88 -24.33 19.78 -24.13
N LYS A 89 -23.05 20.15 -24.02
CA LYS A 89 -21.99 19.69 -24.92
C LYS A 89 -21.79 18.17 -24.84
N HIS A 90 -21.91 17.57 -23.66
CA HIS A 90 -21.82 16.12 -23.47
C HIS A 90 -23.00 15.41 -24.12
N LYS A 91 -24.23 15.87 -23.88
CA LYS A 91 -25.45 15.31 -24.50
C LYS A 91 -25.48 15.47 -26.02
N LYS A 92 -24.98 16.59 -26.57
CA LYS A 92 -24.83 16.79 -28.04
C LYS A 92 -23.94 15.75 -28.72
N ARG A 93 -23.07 15.05 -27.98
CA ARG A 93 -22.25 13.94 -28.50
C ARG A 93 -22.98 12.58 -28.47
N GLY A 94 -24.26 12.55 -28.09
CA GLY A 94 -25.04 11.32 -27.98
C GLY A 94 -24.60 10.43 -26.81
N LYS A 95 -24.10 11.04 -25.73
CA LYS A 95 -23.59 10.34 -24.54
C LYS A 95 -24.52 10.57 -23.36
N LEU A 96 -24.71 9.52 -22.55
CA LEU A 96 -25.38 9.62 -21.26
C LEU A 96 -24.45 10.26 -20.23
N LEU A 97 -25.00 11.02 -19.29
CA LEU A 97 -24.25 11.54 -18.13
C LEU A 97 -23.81 10.40 -17.21
N ALA A 98 -22.78 10.63 -16.38
CA ALA A 98 -22.25 9.60 -15.48
C ALA A 98 -23.34 8.96 -14.59
N ARG A 99 -24.25 9.76 -14.04
CA ARG A 99 -25.36 9.27 -13.21
C ARG A 99 -26.47 8.59 -14.01
N GLU A 100 -26.77 9.07 -15.22
CA GLU A 100 -27.71 8.41 -16.15
C GLU A 100 -27.18 7.02 -16.55
N ARG A 101 -25.86 6.88 -16.75
CA ARG A 101 -25.21 5.57 -17.02
C ARG A 101 -25.33 4.63 -15.83
N ILE A 102 -25.12 5.11 -14.60
CA ILE A 102 -25.30 4.32 -13.39
C ILE A 102 -26.76 3.88 -13.26
N GLU A 103 -27.72 4.79 -13.41
CA GLU A 103 -29.15 4.48 -13.33
C GLU A 103 -29.56 3.39 -14.33
N TYR A 104 -29.08 3.47 -15.58
CA TYR A 104 -29.36 2.47 -16.61
C TYR A 104 -28.68 1.11 -16.32
N LEU A 105 -27.49 1.13 -15.70
CA LEU A 105 -26.75 -0.08 -15.34
C LEU A 105 -27.41 -0.86 -14.20
N LEU A 106 -27.97 -0.15 -13.22
CA LEU A 106 -28.55 -0.73 -12.01
C LEU A 106 -29.83 -1.53 -12.30
N ASP A 107 -30.13 -2.49 -11.42
CA ASP A 107 -31.41 -3.18 -11.45
C ASP A 107 -32.55 -2.22 -11.07
N SER A 108 -33.66 -2.29 -11.80
CA SER A 108 -34.82 -1.43 -11.57
C SER A 108 -35.32 -1.53 -10.12
N GLY A 109 -35.51 -0.37 -9.48
CA GLY A 109 -35.92 -0.26 -8.07
C GLY A 109 -34.83 -0.56 -7.04
N SER A 110 -33.60 -0.90 -7.47
CA SER A 110 -32.49 -1.09 -6.52
C SER A 110 -31.93 0.24 -6.00
N SER A 111 -31.41 0.21 -4.77
CA SER A 111 -30.75 1.38 -4.17
C SER A 111 -29.28 1.47 -4.60
N PHE A 112 -28.77 2.70 -4.66
CA PHE A 112 -27.36 2.99 -4.89
C PHE A 112 -26.76 3.66 -3.66
N LEU A 113 -25.77 3.02 -3.04
CA LEU A 113 -25.01 3.56 -1.91
C LEU A 113 -23.79 4.31 -2.47
N GLU A 114 -23.95 5.62 -2.68
CA GLU A 114 -22.87 6.46 -3.20
C GLU A 114 -21.81 6.74 -2.12
N VAL A 115 -20.54 6.70 -2.51
CA VAL A 115 -19.39 6.93 -1.63
C VAL A 115 -18.73 8.27 -2.00
N GLY A 116 -18.53 9.13 -1.01
CA GLY A 116 -17.83 10.41 -1.16
C GLY A 116 -18.55 11.41 -2.05
N GLN A 117 -19.86 11.61 -1.85
CA GLN A 117 -20.69 12.56 -2.61
C GLN A 117 -20.14 13.99 -2.62
N LEU A 118 -19.57 14.43 -1.50
CA LEU A 118 -18.99 15.76 -1.35
C LEU A 118 -17.47 15.81 -1.58
N ALA A 119 -16.87 14.75 -2.10
CA ALA A 119 -15.45 14.73 -2.45
C ALA A 119 -15.07 15.97 -3.28
N GLY A 120 -14.01 16.68 -2.87
CA GLY A 120 -13.52 17.88 -3.54
C GLY A 120 -14.29 19.16 -3.26
N HIS A 121 -15.31 19.14 -2.38
CA HIS A 121 -16.04 20.34 -1.96
C HIS A 121 -15.06 21.41 -1.43
N GLU A 122 -15.06 22.58 -2.06
CA GLU A 122 -14.21 23.75 -1.75
C GLU A 122 -12.69 23.49 -1.64
N LEU A 123 -12.19 22.37 -2.18
CA LEU A 123 -10.81 21.92 -1.98
C LEU A 123 -9.79 22.65 -2.88
N TYR A 124 -10.23 23.16 -4.03
CA TYR A 124 -9.33 23.70 -5.07
C TYR A 124 -9.54 25.20 -5.33
N GLY A 125 -9.87 25.96 -4.27
CA GLY A 125 -10.09 27.40 -4.35
C GLY A 125 -11.30 27.74 -5.22
N LYS A 126 -11.09 28.45 -6.33
CA LYS A 126 -12.18 28.83 -7.26
C LYS A 126 -12.58 27.71 -8.22
N GLU A 127 -11.81 26.63 -8.31
CA GLU A 127 -12.13 25.51 -9.19
C GLU A 127 -13.11 24.55 -8.51
N GLU A 128 -14.36 24.49 -9.00
CA GLU A 128 -15.32 23.49 -8.56
C GLU A 128 -15.04 22.12 -9.22
N VAL A 129 -14.96 21.08 -8.40
CA VAL A 129 -14.75 19.68 -8.80
C VAL A 129 -15.79 18.80 -8.09
N PRO A 130 -17.09 18.95 -8.40
CA PRO A 130 -18.15 18.25 -7.70
C PRO A 130 -17.97 16.73 -7.75
N SER A 131 -18.25 16.09 -6.63
CA SER A 131 -18.04 14.64 -6.40
C SER A 131 -16.62 14.16 -6.69
N GLY A 132 -15.63 15.06 -6.81
CA GLY A 132 -14.26 14.73 -7.19
C GLY A 132 -14.11 14.25 -8.63
N SER A 133 -14.98 14.70 -9.56
CA SER A 133 -15.02 14.30 -11.00
C SER A 133 -15.26 12.81 -11.28
N ILE A 134 -15.68 12.05 -10.26
CA ILE A 134 -16.02 10.63 -10.36
C ILE A 134 -17.19 10.30 -9.43
N VAL A 135 -18.17 9.55 -9.93
CA VAL A 135 -19.26 9.01 -9.12
C VAL A 135 -18.91 7.56 -8.78
N THR A 136 -18.81 7.24 -7.50
CA THR A 136 -18.44 5.90 -7.02
C THR A 136 -19.47 5.43 -6.02
N GLY A 137 -19.85 4.16 -6.06
CA GLY A 137 -20.81 3.60 -5.11
C GLY A 137 -21.11 2.14 -5.35
N ILE A 138 -22.06 1.61 -4.59
CA ILE A 138 -22.44 0.21 -4.65
C ILE A 138 -23.90 0.09 -5.02
N GLY A 139 -24.21 -0.77 -5.99
CA GLY A 139 -25.59 -1.07 -6.36
C GLY A 139 -25.74 -2.46 -6.95
N LYS A 140 -26.99 -2.87 -7.17
CA LYS A 140 -27.29 -4.19 -7.75
C LYS A 140 -27.25 -4.12 -9.27
N VAL A 141 -26.54 -5.04 -9.88
CA VAL A 141 -26.46 -5.25 -11.33
C VAL A 141 -26.68 -6.74 -11.57
N SER A 142 -27.74 -7.10 -12.29
CA SER A 142 -28.11 -8.50 -12.56
C SER A 142 -28.22 -9.34 -11.26
N GLY A 143 -28.82 -8.77 -10.21
CA GLY A 143 -29.00 -9.37 -8.90
C GLY A 143 -27.78 -9.32 -7.97
N ARG A 144 -26.62 -8.85 -8.45
CA ARG A 144 -25.35 -8.85 -7.71
C ARG A 144 -24.93 -7.46 -7.26
N LEU A 145 -24.47 -7.33 -6.02
CA LEU A 145 -23.86 -6.09 -5.53
C LEU A 145 -22.49 -5.88 -6.18
N CYS A 146 -22.34 -4.76 -6.90
CA CYS A 146 -21.11 -4.38 -7.58
C CYS A 146 -20.65 -3.00 -7.12
N LEU A 147 -19.33 -2.79 -7.05
CA LEU A 147 -18.77 -1.45 -6.96
C LEU A 147 -18.77 -0.83 -8.36
N ILE A 148 -19.33 0.36 -8.51
CA ILE A 148 -19.36 1.11 -9.76
C ILE A 148 -18.54 2.37 -9.59
N ALA A 149 -17.66 2.68 -10.55
CA ALA A 149 -16.90 3.92 -10.61
C ALA A 149 -17.05 4.55 -12.00
N ALA A 150 -17.73 5.69 -12.10
CA ALA A 150 -18.05 6.38 -13.34
C ALA A 150 -17.42 7.77 -13.39
N ASN A 151 -16.54 8.01 -14.35
CA ASN A 151 -15.96 9.36 -14.53
C ASN A 151 -17.02 10.34 -15.02
N ASP A 152 -17.04 11.53 -14.42
CA ASP A 152 -17.91 12.62 -14.88
C ASP A 152 -17.16 13.54 -15.84
N ALA A 153 -17.30 13.25 -17.14
CA ALA A 153 -16.68 14.02 -18.21
C ALA A 153 -17.15 15.48 -18.29
N THR A 154 -18.26 15.84 -17.63
CA THR A 154 -18.74 17.22 -17.57
C THR A 154 -17.93 18.07 -16.57
N VAL A 155 -17.26 17.44 -15.60
CA VAL A 155 -16.43 18.10 -14.60
C VAL A 155 -14.98 18.14 -15.08
N LYS A 156 -14.57 19.28 -15.64
CA LYS A 156 -13.19 19.50 -16.15
C LYS A 156 -12.73 18.40 -17.14
N GLY A 157 -13.65 17.83 -17.91
CA GLY A 157 -13.34 16.75 -18.86
C GLY A 157 -13.11 15.39 -18.20
N GLY A 158 -13.54 15.18 -16.95
CA GLY A 158 -13.34 13.94 -16.20
C GLY A 158 -11.88 13.74 -15.78
N THR A 159 -11.07 14.80 -15.75
CA THR A 159 -9.66 14.69 -15.38
C THR A 159 -9.50 14.32 -13.91
N TYR A 160 -8.48 13.52 -13.60
CA TYR A 160 -8.15 13.13 -12.23
C TYR A 160 -7.45 14.27 -11.49
N TYR A 161 -8.10 14.79 -10.45
CA TYR A 161 -7.49 15.61 -9.40
C TYR A 161 -6.95 14.70 -8.29
N PRO A 162 -6.13 15.20 -7.35
CA PRO A 162 -5.67 14.40 -6.21
C PRO A 162 -6.82 13.69 -5.46
N ILE A 163 -7.94 14.40 -5.26
CA ILE A 163 -9.14 13.83 -4.62
C ILE A 163 -9.84 12.76 -5.47
N THR A 164 -9.80 12.88 -6.81
CA THR A 164 -10.35 11.87 -7.72
C THR A 164 -9.60 10.55 -7.57
N VAL A 165 -8.27 10.62 -7.47
CA VAL A 165 -7.42 9.43 -7.22
C VAL A 165 -7.78 8.82 -5.87
N LYS A 166 -7.80 9.63 -4.80
CA LYS A 166 -8.17 9.16 -3.45
C LYS A 166 -9.55 8.49 -3.42
N LYS A 167 -10.53 9.07 -4.13
CA LYS A 167 -11.89 8.51 -4.24
C LYS A 167 -11.96 7.21 -5.03
N HIS A 168 -11.26 7.12 -6.15
CA HIS A 168 -11.16 5.88 -6.91
C HIS A 168 -10.51 4.77 -6.06
N LEU A 169 -9.39 5.07 -5.40
CA LEU A 169 -8.71 4.11 -4.53
C LEU A 169 -9.57 3.68 -3.34
N ARG A 170 -10.32 4.59 -2.71
CA ARG A 170 -11.28 4.24 -1.65
C ARG A 170 -12.37 3.30 -2.17
N GLY A 171 -12.88 3.53 -3.38
CA GLY A 171 -13.80 2.60 -4.03
C GLY A 171 -13.21 1.19 -4.15
N GLN A 172 -11.97 1.08 -4.65
CA GLN A 172 -11.28 -0.22 -4.77
C GLN A 172 -10.98 -0.88 -3.43
N GLU A 173 -10.65 -0.10 -2.39
CA GLU A 173 -10.49 -0.60 -1.02
C GLU A 173 -11.80 -1.24 -0.52
N ILE A 174 -12.93 -0.53 -0.67
CA ILE A 174 -14.26 -1.07 -0.34
C ILE A 174 -14.56 -2.33 -1.16
N ALA A 175 -14.25 -2.35 -2.46
CA ALA A 175 -14.48 -3.53 -3.28
C ALA A 175 -13.65 -4.74 -2.85
N ARG A 176 -12.36 -4.54 -2.56
CA ARG A 176 -11.47 -5.61 -2.09
C ARG A 176 -11.93 -6.18 -0.75
N GLU A 177 -12.15 -5.31 0.24
CA GLU A 177 -12.51 -5.71 1.61
C GLU A 177 -13.86 -6.44 1.67
N ASN A 178 -14.77 -6.15 0.73
CA ASN A 178 -16.12 -6.70 0.68
C ASN A 178 -16.35 -7.64 -0.52
N LYS A 179 -15.29 -8.03 -1.25
CA LYS A 179 -15.33 -8.92 -2.43
C LYS A 179 -16.38 -8.52 -3.47
N LEU A 180 -16.43 -7.25 -3.87
CA LEU A 180 -17.38 -6.73 -4.86
C LEU A 180 -16.76 -6.72 -6.26
N PRO A 181 -17.42 -7.29 -7.29
CA PRO A 181 -17.04 -7.04 -8.67
C PRO A 181 -17.02 -5.54 -8.95
N CYS A 182 -16.02 -5.11 -9.71
CA CYS A 182 -15.81 -3.70 -10.04
C CYS A 182 -16.26 -3.42 -11.48
N ILE A 183 -17.05 -2.37 -11.67
CA ILE A 183 -17.47 -1.88 -12.99
C ILE A 183 -16.97 -0.44 -13.14
N TYR A 184 -16.03 -0.23 -14.05
CA TYR A 184 -15.43 1.08 -14.34
C TYR A 184 -16.07 1.67 -15.60
N LEU A 185 -16.87 2.73 -15.46
CA LEU A 185 -17.44 3.48 -16.60
C LEU A 185 -16.47 4.61 -16.95
N VAL A 186 -15.56 4.33 -17.88
CA VAL A 186 -14.39 5.14 -18.18
C VAL A 186 -14.71 6.23 -19.21
N ASP A 187 -14.48 7.48 -18.80
CA ASP A 187 -14.69 8.68 -19.61
C ASP A 187 -13.86 9.85 -19.07
N SER A 188 -12.54 9.77 -19.23
CA SER A 188 -11.59 10.69 -18.59
C SER A 188 -10.58 11.28 -19.58
N GLY A 189 -10.41 12.60 -19.52
CA GLY A 189 -9.38 13.32 -20.27
C GLY A 189 -7.94 13.14 -19.76
N GLY A 190 -7.70 12.30 -18.74
CA GLY A 190 -6.37 12.05 -18.16
C GLY A 190 -6.20 12.69 -16.78
N ALA A 191 -4.96 13.04 -16.40
CA ALA A 191 -4.66 13.67 -15.11
C ALA A 191 -4.74 15.20 -15.18
N ASN A 192 -5.06 15.86 -14.06
CA ASN A 192 -4.94 17.31 -13.92
C ASN A 192 -3.46 17.71 -13.91
N LEU A 193 -2.90 18.00 -15.08
CA LEU A 193 -1.46 18.26 -15.28
C LEU A 193 -0.86 19.32 -14.32
N PRO A 194 -1.54 20.44 -13.98
CA PRO A 194 -1.00 21.41 -13.02
C PRO A 194 -0.73 20.83 -11.63
N ARG A 195 -1.40 19.74 -11.25
CA ARG A 195 -1.29 19.09 -9.93
C ARG A 195 -0.64 17.71 -9.99
N GLN A 196 0.07 17.39 -11.09
CA GLN A 196 0.60 16.05 -11.36
C GLN A 196 1.46 15.45 -10.23
N ALA A 197 2.19 16.29 -9.48
CA ALA A 197 3.03 15.85 -8.36
C ALA A 197 2.23 15.11 -7.26
N ASN A 198 0.98 15.52 -7.04
CA ASN A 198 0.04 14.94 -6.06
C ASN A 198 -0.91 13.92 -6.70
N ILE A 199 -0.60 13.45 -7.92
CA ILE A 199 -1.44 12.52 -8.70
C ILE A 199 -0.63 11.32 -9.19
N PHE A 200 0.66 11.46 -9.49
CA PHE A 200 1.39 10.45 -10.27
C PHE A 200 2.25 9.47 -9.45
N ALA A 201 3.20 9.98 -8.65
CA ALA A 201 4.38 9.19 -8.28
C ALA A 201 4.34 8.42 -6.93
N ASP A 202 3.53 8.84 -5.96
CA ASP A 202 3.56 8.27 -4.60
C ASP A 202 2.75 6.95 -4.49
N ARG A 203 2.88 6.24 -3.37
CA ARG A 203 2.31 4.89 -3.16
C ARG A 203 0.80 4.82 -3.39
N ASP A 204 0.05 5.82 -2.94
CA ASP A 204 -1.42 5.91 -3.06
C ASP A 204 -1.84 6.95 -4.12
N HIS A 205 -1.03 7.11 -5.17
CA HIS A 205 -1.32 7.91 -6.35
C HIS A 205 -1.86 7.05 -7.52
N PHE A 206 -2.03 7.65 -8.70
CA PHE A 206 -2.78 7.09 -9.84
C PHE A 206 -2.36 5.68 -10.25
N GLY A 207 -1.06 5.35 -10.19
CA GLY A 207 -0.56 4.00 -10.49
C GLY A 207 -1.09 2.90 -9.56
N ARG A 208 -1.53 3.26 -8.35
CA ARG A 208 -2.12 2.33 -7.38
C ARG A 208 -3.45 1.74 -7.85
N ILE A 209 -4.18 2.43 -8.72
CA ILE A 209 -5.42 1.94 -9.33
C ILE A 209 -5.15 0.63 -10.09
N PHE A 210 -4.06 0.60 -10.86
CA PHE A 210 -3.67 -0.54 -11.69
C PHE A 210 -3.14 -1.70 -10.85
N TYR A 211 -2.30 -1.38 -9.84
CA TYR A 211 -1.87 -2.37 -8.85
C TYR A 211 -3.08 -3.06 -8.21
N ASN A 212 -4.09 -2.27 -7.82
CA ASN A 212 -5.29 -2.79 -7.18
C ASN A 212 -6.13 -3.63 -8.14
N GLN A 213 -6.31 -3.21 -9.40
CA GLN A 213 -7.01 -4.00 -10.43
C GLN A 213 -6.35 -5.37 -10.63
N ALA A 214 -5.03 -5.41 -10.86
CA ALA A 214 -4.30 -6.65 -11.09
C ALA A 214 -4.38 -7.62 -9.90
N THR A 215 -4.22 -7.09 -8.68
CA THR A 215 -4.27 -7.92 -7.47
C THR A 215 -5.69 -8.35 -7.10
N MET A 216 -6.72 -7.52 -7.34
CA MET A 216 -8.12 -7.93 -7.16
C MET A 216 -8.54 -9.00 -8.18
N SER A 217 -8.11 -8.87 -9.44
CA SER A 217 -8.31 -9.92 -10.45
C SER A 217 -7.66 -11.24 -10.01
N ALA A 218 -6.41 -11.20 -9.53
CA ALA A 218 -5.72 -12.37 -8.97
C ALA A 218 -6.40 -12.97 -7.73
N GLU A 219 -7.09 -12.17 -6.92
CA GLU A 219 -7.91 -12.60 -5.78
C GLU A 219 -9.29 -13.16 -6.20
N GLY A 220 -9.60 -13.17 -7.49
CA GLY A 220 -10.87 -13.63 -8.05
C GLY A 220 -12.02 -12.62 -7.93
N ILE A 221 -11.71 -11.33 -7.81
CA ILE A 221 -12.70 -10.24 -7.79
C ILE A 221 -12.78 -9.63 -9.20
N PRO A 222 -13.88 -9.86 -9.95
CA PRO A 222 -13.96 -9.49 -11.36
C PRO A 222 -13.82 -7.98 -11.60
N GLN A 223 -13.03 -7.61 -12.61
CA GLN A 223 -12.78 -6.25 -13.06
C GLN A 223 -13.41 -6.06 -14.45
N ILE A 224 -14.40 -5.18 -14.57
CA ILE A 224 -15.12 -4.91 -15.82
C ILE A 224 -14.91 -3.44 -16.18
N ALA A 225 -14.46 -3.15 -17.41
CA ALA A 225 -14.33 -1.79 -17.89
C ALA A 225 -15.28 -1.51 -19.05
N VAL A 226 -15.88 -0.32 -19.05
CA VAL A 226 -16.77 0.17 -20.11
C VAL A 226 -16.24 1.53 -20.57
N VAL A 227 -15.59 1.55 -21.73
CA VAL A 227 -14.97 2.74 -22.32
C VAL A 227 -16.02 3.51 -23.12
N MET A 228 -16.53 4.58 -22.52
CA MET A 228 -17.63 5.40 -23.03
C MET A 228 -17.18 6.80 -23.44
N GLY A 229 -15.87 6.98 -23.63
CA GLY A 229 -15.24 8.25 -23.98
C GLY A 229 -13.73 8.16 -24.07
N SER A 230 -13.06 9.28 -23.82
CA SER A 230 -11.59 9.32 -23.83
C SER A 230 -11.00 8.47 -22.70
N CYS A 231 -9.93 7.74 -23.02
CA CYS A 231 -9.13 6.97 -22.08
C CYS A 231 -7.65 7.09 -22.48
N THR A 232 -6.97 8.10 -21.94
CA THR A 232 -5.64 8.51 -22.42
C THR A 232 -4.51 8.29 -21.41
N ALA A 233 -3.31 8.06 -21.91
CA ALA A 233 -2.08 7.90 -21.14
C ALA A 233 -2.20 6.81 -20.07
N GLY A 234 -1.88 7.12 -18.82
CA GLY A 234 -2.00 6.14 -17.74
C GLY A 234 -3.42 5.58 -17.60
N GLY A 235 -4.46 6.36 -17.94
CA GLY A 235 -5.86 5.91 -17.86
C GLY A 235 -6.15 4.72 -18.76
N ALA A 236 -5.40 4.56 -19.86
CA ALA A 236 -5.53 3.44 -20.81
C ALA A 236 -5.37 2.07 -20.15
N TYR A 237 -4.70 1.99 -19.00
CA TYR A 237 -4.56 0.75 -18.25
C TYR A 237 -5.82 0.32 -17.50
N VAL A 238 -6.80 1.21 -17.28
CA VAL A 238 -8.08 0.81 -16.66
C VAL A 238 -8.80 -0.26 -17.51
N PRO A 239 -9.06 -0.06 -18.82
CA PRO A 239 -9.59 -1.12 -19.66
C PRO A 239 -8.56 -2.21 -19.99
N ALA A 240 -7.29 -1.88 -20.23
CA ALA A 240 -6.31 -2.89 -20.61
C ALA A 240 -5.95 -3.89 -19.50
N MET A 241 -6.27 -3.58 -18.24
CA MET A 241 -6.08 -4.46 -17.07
C MET A 241 -7.39 -4.89 -16.41
N ALA A 242 -8.52 -4.69 -17.08
CA ALA A 242 -9.79 -5.30 -16.70
C ALA A 242 -9.86 -6.74 -17.23
N ASP A 243 -10.61 -7.61 -16.57
CA ASP A 243 -10.82 -8.99 -17.02
C ASP A 243 -11.69 -9.03 -18.29
N GLN A 244 -12.62 -8.08 -18.41
CA GLN A 244 -13.50 -7.90 -19.57
C GLN A 244 -13.73 -6.41 -19.84
N SER A 245 -13.54 -6.01 -21.10
CA SER A 245 -13.55 -4.63 -21.56
C SER A 245 -14.53 -4.41 -22.70
N ILE A 246 -15.40 -3.42 -22.54
CA ILE A 246 -16.43 -3.02 -23.50
C ILE A 246 -16.07 -1.62 -24.02
N ILE A 247 -16.18 -1.35 -25.32
CA ILE A 247 -15.90 -0.04 -25.90
C ILE A 247 -17.05 0.43 -26.81
N VAL A 248 -17.45 1.71 -26.66
CA VAL A 248 -18.50 2.32 -27.47
C VAL A 248 -17.91 2.89 -28.76
N ARG A 249 -18.37 2.42 -29.92
CA ARG A 249 -17.90 2.92 -31.23
C ARG A 249 -18.06 4.43 -31.37
N LYS A 250 -17.10 5.09 -32.04
CA LYS A 250 -17.08 6.54 -32.32
C LYS A 250 -17.04 7.47 -31.09
N ASN A 251 -17.10 6.93 -29.87
CA ASN A 251 -17.07 7.68 -28.63
C ASN A 251 -15.90 7.24 -27.75
N GLY A 252 -15.77 5.93 -27.53
CA GLY A 252 -14.70 5.32 -26.75
C GLY A 252 -13.37 5.33 -27.49
N THR A 253 -12.32 5.81 -26.83
CA THR A 253 -10.96 5.79 -27.38
C THR A 253 -9.94 5.41 -26.31
N VAL A 254 -8.97 4.57 -26.62
CA VAL A 254 -7.90 4.10 -25.71
C VAL A 254 -6.53 4.33 -26.35
N PHE A 255 -5.63 5.05 -25.68
CA PHE A 255 -4.24 5.20 -26.18
C PHE A 255 -3.28 5.69 -25.10
N LEU A 256 -2.02 5.26 -25.16
CA LEU A 256 -0.96 5.74 -24.27
C LEU A 256 -0.52 7.18 -24.58
N GLY A 257 -0.73 7.64 -25.81
CA GLY A 257 -0.51 9.03 -26.21
C GLY A 257 -1.59 9.43 -27.19
N GLY A 258 -2.41 10.43 -26.85
CA GLY A 258 -3.45 10.89 -27.77
C GLY A 258 -2.92 11.62 -28.99
N PRO A 259 -3.78 11.97 -29.95
CA PRO A 259 -3.37 12.65 -31.18
C PRO A 259 -2.48 13.89 -30.96
N PRO A 260 -2.70 14.74 -29.93
CA PRO A 260 -1.77 15.85 -29.66
C PRO A 260 -0.36 15.39 -29.27
N LEU A 261 -0.23 14.30 -28.51
CA LEU A 261 1.07 13.77 -28.09
C LEU A 261 1.78 13.06 -29.24
N VAL A 262 1.04 12.28 -30.05
CA VAL A 262 1.58 11.64 -31.26
C VAL A 262 2.10 12.69 -32.23
N LYS A 263 1.29 13.71 -32.53
CA LYS A 263 1.71 14.83 -33.39
C LYS A 263 2.95 15.53 -32.86
N ALA A 264 3.05 15.74 -31.54
CA ALA A 264 4.22 16.39 -30.94
C ALA A 264 5.49 15.51 -30.96
N ALA A 265 5.33 14.18 -30.85
CA ALA A 265 6.45 13.24 -30.76
C ALA A 265 6.95 12.76 -32.14
N THR A 266 6.06 12.54 -33.10
CA THR A 266 6.37 11.91 -34.40
C THR A 266 6.06 12.80 -35.59
N GLY A 267 5.25 13.86 -35.41
CA GLY A 267 4.73 14.68 -36.51
C GLY A 267 3.52 14.08 -37.23
N GLU A 268 3.11 12.86 -36.88
CA GLU A 268 1.96 12.18 -37.47
C GLU A 268 0.65 12.87 -37.08
N VAL A 269 -0.23 13.05 -38.06
CA VAL A 269 -1.57 13.60 -37.87
C VAL A 269 -2.57 12.48 -38.07
N ILE A 270 -3.13 12.00 -36.97
CA ILE A 270 -4.08 10.89 -36.93
C ILE A 270 -5.29 11.30 -36.08
N SER A 271 -6.49 10.83 -36.43
CA SER A 271 -7.67 11.08 -35.60
C SER A 271 -7.67 10.22 -34.33
N ALA A 272 -8.46 10.59 -33.32
CA ALA A 272 -8.58 9.78 -32.09
C ALA A 272 -9.19 8.40 -32.36
N GLU A 273 -10.12 8.29 -33.32
CA GLU A 273 -10.77 7.03 -33.71
C GLU A 273 -9.78 6.11 -34.45
N GLU A 274 -8.98 6.65 -35.38
CA GLU A 274 -7.97 5.86 -36.10
C GLU A 274 -6.83 5.40 -35.18
N LEU A 275 -6.46 6.22 -34.20
CA LEU A 275 -5.37 5.92 -33.27
C LEU A 275 -5.74 4.87 -32.21
N GLY A 276 -7.00 4.82 -31.79
CA GLY A 276 -7.41 4.04 -30.63
C GLY A 276 -8.92 3.89 -30.45
N GLY A 277 -9.69 3.91 -31.53
CA GLY A 277 -11.15 3.74 -31.51
C GLY A 277 -11.59 2.29 -31.27
N ALA A 278 -12.91 2.09 -31.24
CA ALA A 278 -13.51 0.76 -31.00
C ALA A 278 -13.16 -0.23 -32.11
N ASP A 279 -13.16 0.21 -33.37
CA ASP A 279 -12.86 -0.64 -34.53
C ASP A 279 -11.43 -1.21 -34.45
N LEU A 280 -10.46 -0.38 -34.05
CA LEU A 280 -9.07 -0.80 -33.87
C LEU A 280 -8.94 -1.78 -32.69
N HIS A 281 -9.53 -1.46 -31.54
CA HIS A 281 -9.30 -2.25 -30.33
C HIS A 281 -10.02 -3.59 -30.32
N CYS A 282 -11.24 -3.68 -30.83
CA CYS A 282 -11.95 -4.94 -31.00
C CYS A 282 -11.53 -5.71 -32.27
N GLY A 283 -11.18 -5.01 -33.36
CA GLY A 283 -10.91 -5.64 -34.65
C GLY A 283 -9.45 -5.99 -34.92
N THR A 284 -8.49 -5.35 -34.22
CA THR A 284 -7.06 -5.50 -34.52
C THR A 284 -6.21 -5.79 -33.29
N SER A 285 -6.25 -4.93 -32.27
CA SER A 285 -5.29 -5.04 -31.15
C SER A 285 -5.70 -6.02 -30.04
N GLY A 286 -7.00 -6.31 -29.90
CA GLY A 286 -7.53 -7.13 -28.80
C GLY A 286 -7.49 -6.48 -27.41
N VAL A 287 -7.31 -5.15 -27.31
CA VAL A 287 -7.31 -4.43 -26.02
C VAL A 287 -8.71 -4.39 -25.37
N THR A 288 -9.77 -4.52 -26.18
CA THR A 288 -11.16 -4.52 -25.70
C THR A 288 -11.92 -5.69 -26.33
N ASP A 289 -12.75 -6.36 -25.54
CA ASP A 289 -13.40 -7.63 -25.90
C ASP A 289 -14.76 -7.45 -26.57
N TYR A 290 -15.51 -6.41 -26.22
CA TYR A 290 -16.89 -6.20 -26.67
C TYR A 290 -17.09 -4.86 -27.38
N TYR A 291 -17.72 -4.92 -28.56
CA TYR A 291 -18.01 -3.78 -29.42
C TYR A 291 -19.44 -3.27 -29.22
N ALA A 292 -19.60 -2.11 -28.58
CA ALA A 292 -20.90 -1.49 -28.33
C ALA A 292 -21.21 -0.36 -29.34
N VAL A 293 -22.50 -0.13 -29.63
CA VAL A 293 -22.93 0.83 -30.66
C VAL A 293 -23.30 2.21 -30.09
N ASN A 294 -23.61 2.27 -28.80
CA ASN A 294 -23.94 3.45 -28.00
C ASN A 294 -23.77 3.11 -26.50
N ASP A 295 -24.03 4.08 -25.64
CA ASP A 295 -23.90 3.93 -24.18
C ASP A 295 -24.87 2.85 -23.65
N GLU A 296 -26.14 2.84 -24.08
CA GLU A 296 -27.16 1.89 -23.64
C GLU A 296 -26.78 0.43 -23.96
N HIS A 297 -26.26 0.18 -25.16
CA HIS A 297 -25.79 -1.14 -25.57
C HIS A 297 -24.60 -1.59 -24.72
N ALA A 298 -23.65 -0.70 -24.44
CA ALA A 298 -22.49 -1.01 -23.62
C ALA A 298 -22.89 -1.37 -22.17
N LEU A 299 -23.85 -0.65 -21.60
CA LEU A 299 -24.36 -0.93 -20.26
C LEU A 299 -25.15 -2.25 -20.23
N THR A 300 -25.90 -2.56 -21.28
CA THR A 300 -26.56 -3.88 -21.44
C THR A 300 -25.53 -5.01 -21.49
N MET A 301 -24.43 -4.84 -22.24
CA MET A 301 -23.32 -5.79 -22.28
C MET A 301 -22.67 -5.94 -20.90
N ALA A 302 -22.43 -4.85 -20.16
CA ALA A 302 -21.87 -4.90 -18.81
C ALA A 302 -22.78 -5.70 -17.85
N ARG A 303 -24.11 -5.52 -17.94
CA ARG A 303 -25.09 -6.33 -17.19
C ARG A 303 -24.99 -7.81 -17.53
N ASN A 304 -24.80 -8.17 -18.81
CA ASN A 304 -24.63 -9.55 -19.25
C ASN A 304 -23.34 -10.17 -18.72
N VAL A 305 -22.23 -9.42 -18.71
CA VAL A 305 -20.97 -9.86 -18.09
C VAL A 305 -21.19 -10.19 -16.61
N VAL A 306 -21.85 -9.31 -15.86
CA VAL A 306 -22.14 -9.54 -14.43
C VAL A 306 -23.06 -10.75 -14.23
N ALA A 307 -24.05 -10.95 -15.10
CA ALA A 307 -24.97 -12.09 -15.04
C ALA A 307 -24.25 -13.45 -15.23
N GLY A 308 -23.14 -13.47 -15.97
CA GLY A 308 -22.32 -14.66 -16.19
C GLY A 308 -21.36 -15.00 -15.04
N LEU A 309 -21.24 -14.16 -14.00
CA LEU A 309 -20.29 -14.39 -12.91
C LEU A 309 -20.76 -15.50 -11.94
N PRO A 310 -19.85 -16.30 -11.36
CA PRO A 310 -20.19 -17.35 -10.38
C PRO A 310 -20.92 -16.81 -9.15
N GLU A 311 -21.93 -17.53 -8.64
CA GLU A 311 -22.78 -17.10 -7.52
C GLU A 311 -21.98 -16.62 -6.29
N GLN A 312 -22.39 -15.50 -5.70
CA GLN A 312 -21.79 -14.95 -4.48
C GLN A 312 -22.63 -15.32 -3.26
N LYS A 313 -22.04 -16.10 -2.35
CA LYS A 313 -22.70 -16.51 -1.09
C LYS A 313 -22.41 -15.51 0.03
N SER A 314 -23.43 -15.24 0.85
CA SER A 314 -23.31 -14.47 2.09
C SER A 314 -22.51 -15.24 3.15
N ALA A 315 -21.70 -14.55 3.94
CA ALA A 315 -20.88 -15.14 5.01
C ALA A 315 -21.71 -15.71 6.18
N ILE A 316 -22.94 -15.21 6.36
CA ILE A 316 -23.88 -15.68 7.40
C ILE A 316 -25.28 -15.86 6.82
N ASN A 317 -26.08 -16.68 7.50
CA ASN A 317 -27.53 -16.76 7.29
C ASN A 317 -28.20 -15.56 7.96
N ILE A 318 -28.98 -14.81 7.18
CA ILE A 318 -29.68 -13.60 7.65
C ILE A 318 -31.12 -13.99 8.00
N ASN A 319 -31.57 -13.61 9.20
CA ASN A 319 -32.96 -13.84 9.59
C ASN A 319 -33.89 -13.03 8.66
N GLN A 320 -34.91 -13.69 8.12
CA GLN A 320 -35.88 -13.05 7.23
C GLN A 320 -37.04 -12.40 7.99
N ASP A 321 -37.28 -12.82 9.24
CA ASP A 321 -38.31 -12.24 10.10
C ASP A 321 -37.77 -10.95 10.74
N VAL A 322 -37.81 -9.86 9.98
CA VAL A 322 -37.36 -8.52 10.39
C VAL A 322 -38.50 -7.74 11.03
N GLU A 323 -38.30 -7.27 12.26
CA GLU A 323 -39.16 -6.28 12.91
C GLU A 323 -38.65 -4.87 12.58
N GLU A 324 -39.53 -3.95 12.18
CA GLU A 324 -39.17 -2.53 12.14
C GLU A 324 -38.97 -1.98 13.57
N PRO A 325 -38.18 -0.90 13.76
CA PRO A 325 -38.06 -0.24 15.05
C PRO A 325 -39.43 0.23 15.55
N LEU A 326 -39.62 0.24 16.88
CA LEU A 326 -40.87 0.70 17.51
C LEU A 326 -41.07 2.22 17.39
N TYR A 327 -39.98 2.96 17.20
CA TYR A 327 -39.97 4.42 17.14
C TYR A 327 -39.61 4.91 15.74
N SER A 328 -40.16 6.06 15.36
CA SER A 328 -39.97 6.62 14.02
C SER A 328 -38.53 7.12 13.83
N ALA A 329 -37.97 6.93 12.64
CA ALA A 329 -36.64 7.41 12.31
C ALA A 329 -36.58 8.95 12.29
N GLU A 330 -37.69 9.61 11.97
CA GLU A 330 -37.85 11.06 11.98
C GLU A 330 -37.63 11.68 13.37
N GLU A 331 -37.81 10.90 14.45
CA GLU A 331 -37.54 11.36 15.81
C GLU A 331 -36.05 11.61 16.06
N LEU A 332 -35.15 11.05 15.25
CA LEU A 332 -33.70 11.30 15.34
C LEU A 332 -33.34 12.77 15.20
N TYR A 333 -34.15 13.57 14.50
CA TYR A 333 -33.94 15.01 14.38
C TYR A 333 -34.00 15.73 15.72
N GLY A 334 -34.89 15.32 16.64
CA GLY A 334 -35.08 15.99 17.93
C GLY A 334 -34.18 15.47 19.06
N ILE A 335 -33.43 14.39 18.84
CA ILE A 335 -32.61 13.76 19.90
C ILE A 335 -31.28 14.50 20.12
N VAL A 336 -30.47 14.63 19.06
CA VAL A 336 -29.07 15.09 19.21
C VAL A 336 -28.93 16.61 19.11
N GLY A 337 -29.70 17.25 18.22
CA GLY A 337 -29.56 18.67 17.90
C GLY A 337 -28.19 19.05 17.30
N THR A 338 -27.91 20.36 17.23
CA THR A 338 -26.62 20.87 16.70
C THR A 338 -25.66 21.33 17.79
N ASN A 339 -26.14 21.52 19.02
CA ASN A 339 -25.31 21.90 20.16
C ASN A 339 -24.59 20.67 20.76
N LEU A 340 -23.37 20.43 20.30
CA LEU A 340 -22.52 19.31 20.75
C LEU A 340 -22.11 19.36 22.24
N LYS A 341 -22.40 20.47 22.97
CA LYS A 341 -22.15 20.56 24.42
C LYS A 341 -23.29 19.92 25.24
N LYS A 342 -24.47 19.71 24.64
CA LYS A 342 -25.60 19.04 25.32
C LYS A 342 -25.42 17.53 25.32
N THR A 343 -25.64 16.91 26.47
CA THR A 343 -25.62 15.45 26.62
C THR A 343 -26.97 14.85 26.24
N TYR A 344 -26.97 13.65 25.68
CA TYR A 344 -28.15 12.84 25.40
C TYR A 344 -27.79 11.36 25.59
N ASP A 345 -28.79 10.48 25.72
CA ASP A 345 -28.55 9.03 25.75
C ASP A 345 -28.51 8.43 24.34
N VAL A 346 -27.38 7.85 23.95
CA VAL A 346 -27.18 7.16 22.67
C VAL A 346 -28.13 5.97 22.48
N ARG A 347 -28.71 5.43 23.57
CA ARG A 347 -29.77 4.42 23.49
C ARG A 347 -30.98 4.91 22.71
N GLU A 348 -31.26 6.21 22.71
CA GLU A 348 -32.34 6.80 21.91
C GLU A 348 -32.06 6.72 20.41
N ILE A 349 -30.80 6.80 19.98
CA ILE A 349 -30.42 6.53 18.59
C ILE A 349 -30.58 5.04 18.30
N ILE A 350 -30.06 4.18 19.19
CA ILE A 350 -30.12 2.71 19.03
C ILE A 350 -31.57 2.24 18.84
N ALA A 351 -32.50 2.74 19.67
CA ALA A 351 -33.91 2.37 19.63
C ALA A 351 -34.59 2.64 18.28
N ARG A 352 -34.09 3.58 17.48
CA ARG A 352 -34.66 3.98 16.18
C ARG A 352 -33.97 3.34 14.97
N ILE A 353 -32.86 2.60 15.19
CA ILE A 353 -32.11 1.95 14.10
C ILE A 353 -32.11 0.43 14.16
N VAL A 354 -32.44 -0.18 15.30
CA VAL A 354 -32.40 -1.64 15.47
C VAL A 354 -33.78 -2.29 15.39
N ASP A 355 -33.81 -3.56 15.01
CA ASP A 355 -35.05 -4.31 14.79
C ASP A 355 -35.86 -4.44 16.09
N GLY A 356 -37.15 -4.10 16.02
CA GLY A 356 -38.06 -4.10 17.18
C GLY A 356 -37.60 -3.23 18.35
N SER A 357 -36.67 -2.29 18.12
CA SER A 357 -35.98 -1.51 19.17
C SER A 357 -35.32 -2.37 20.26
N ARG A 358 -35.01 -3.64 19.97
CA ARG A 358 -34.49 -4.61 20.95
C ARG A 358 -32.99 -4.47 21.13
N PHE A 359 -32.51 -4.35 22.37
CA PHE A 359 -31.08 -4.18 22.65
C PHE A 359 -30.66 -4.90 23.93
N ASP A 360 -29.73 -5.84 23.81
CA ASP A 360 -29.16 -6.57 24.93
C ASP A 360 -27.90 -5.88 25.43
N GLU A 361 -28.08 -5.03 26.44
CA GLU A 361 -27.00 -4.17 26.91
C GLU A 361 -25.95 -4.95 27.74
N PHE A 362 -24.74 -5.02 27.20
CA PHE A 362 -23.59 -5.62 27.85
C PHE A 362 -22.96 -4.66 28.86
N LYS A 363 -22.68 -5.16 30.08
CA LYS A 363 -22.05 -4.38 31.17
C LYS A 363 -22.76 -3.04 31.41
N LYS A 364 -24.10 -3.04 31.47
CA LYS A 364 -24.93 -1.84 31.65
C LYS A 364 -24.46 -0.94 32.81
N MET A 365 -24.12 -1.53 33.96
CA MET A 365 -23.75 -0.82 35.20
C MET A 365 -22.22 -0.62 35.38
N PHE A 366 -21.42 -0.77 34.31
CA PHE A 366 -19.97 -0.62 34.37
C PHE A 366 -19.49 0.22 33.17
N GLY A 367 -18.65 1.23 33.40
CA GLY A 367 -18.19 2.13 32.34
C GLY A 367 -19.35 2.76 31.56
N GLU A 368 -20.31 3.37 32.26
CA GLU A 368 -21.61 3.80 31.71
C GLU A 368 -21.51 4.86 30.61
N THR A 369 -20.38 5.56 30.50
CA THR A 369 -20.11 6.51 29.41
C THR A 369 -19.87 5.85 28.05
N LEU A 370 -19.76 4.52 28.01
CA LEU A 370 -19.72 3.73 26.79
C LEU A 370 -20.82 2.66 26.83
N VAL A 371 -21.85 2.84 26.01
CA VAL A 371 -22.93 1.86 25.84
C VAL A 371 -22.45 0.78 24.89
N THR A 372 -22.60 -0.49 25.28
CA THR A 372 -22.25 -1.65 24.45
C THR A 372 -23.36 -2.67 24.52
N GLY A 373 -23.70 -3.33 23.41
CA GLY A 373 -24.73 -4.37 23.44
C GLY A 373 -25.02 -5.01 22.09
N PHE A 374 -25.78 -6.10 22.11
CA PHE A 374 -26.13 -6.86 20.92
C PHE A 374 -27.52 -6.50 20.42
N SER A 375 -27.69 -6.51 19.10
CA SER A 375 -28.99 -6.33 18.44
C SER A 375 -28.98 -6.93 17.03
N THR A 376 -30.04 -6.68 16.25
CA THR A 376 -30.10 -6.95 14.81
C THR A 376 -30.54 -5.70 14.04
N ILE A 377 -30.05 -5.57 12.80
CA ILE A 377 -30.50 -4.55 11.83
C ILE A 377 -30.82 -5.28 10.53
N TYR A 378 -32.08 -5.24 10.08
CA TYR A 378 -32.59 -6.04 8.96
C TYR A 378 -32.25 -7.54 9.10
N GLY A 379 -32.37 -8.07 10.32
CA GLY A 379 -32.10 -9.46 10.66
C GLY A 379 -30.61 -9.84 10.70
N ILE A 380 -29.70 -8.88 10.46
CA ILE A 380 -28.25 -9.07 10.56
C ILE A 380 -27.82 -8.82 12.00
N PRO A 381 -27.17 -9.79 12.69
CA PRO A 381 -26.64 -9.57 14.04
C PRO A 381 -25.56 -8.49 14.05
N VAL A 382 -25.61 -7.61 15.04
CA VAL A 382 -24.65 -6.50 15.20
C VAL A 382 -24.29 -6.29 16.68
N GLY A 383 -23.02 -5.99 16.94
CA GLY A 383 -22.56 -5.47 18.22
C GLY A 383 -22.40 -3.96 18.12
N ILE A 384 -23.10 -3.21 18.97
CA ILE A 384 -23.13 -1.74 18.93
C ILE A 384 -22.28 -1.19 20.07
N ILE A 385 -21.48 -0.16 19.77
CA ILE A 385 -20.66 0.60 20.72
C ILE A 385 -20.97 2.09 20.51
N GLY A 386 -21.53 2.75 21.52
CA GLY A 386 -21.95 4.16 21.45
C GLY A 386 -21.49 4.98 22.64
N ASN A 387 -21.12 6.25 22.41
CA ASN A 387 -20.67 7.15 23.48
C ASN A 387 -21.84 7.87 24.17
N ASN A 388 -21.82 7.88 25.51
CA ASN A 388 -22.67 8.69 26.38
C ASN A 388 -21.86 9.73 27.19
N GLY A 389 -20.58 9.92 26.86
CA GLY A 389 -19.71 10.85 27.55
C GLY A 389 -18.24 10.59 27.26
N VAL A 390 -17.38 11.16 28.11
CA VAL A 390 -15.93 10.95 28.08
C VAL A 390 -15.56 9.49 28.41
N LEU A 391 -14.48 8.97 27.83
CA LEU A 391 -14.03 7.60 28.10
C LEU A 391 -13.19 7.54 29.39
N PHE A 392 -13.55 6.66 30.31
CA PHE A 392 -12.76 6.29 31.49
C PHE A 392 -12.02 4.96 31.25
N GLY A 393 -11.17 4.55 32.19
CA GLY A 393 -10.46 3.26 32.13
C GLY A 393 -11.43 2.08 32.05
N GLU A 394 -12.51 2.12 32.81
CA GLU A 394 -13.60 1.15 32.83
C GLU A 394 -14.31 1.08 31.48
N SER A 395 -14.60 2.24 30.87
CA SER A 395 -15.22 2.34 29.54
C SER A 395 -14.33 1.67 28.48
N ALA A 396 -13.01 1.90 28.54
CA ALA A 396 -12.07 1.29 27.60
C ALA A 396 -11.93 -0.23 27.81
N GLN A 397 -11.90 -0.71 29.06
CA GLN A 397 -11.92 -2.15 29.36
C GLN A 397 -13.21 -2.83 28.88
N LYS A 398 -14.36 -2.18 29.09
CA LYS A 398 -15.66 -2.65 28.61
C LYS A 398 -15.68 -2.77 27.09
N GLY A 399 -15.24 -1.72 26.39
CA GLY A 399 -15.15 -1.71 24.92
C GLY A 399 -14.24 -2.81 24.39
N ALA A 400 -13.03 -2.97 24.95
CA ALA A 400 -12.09 -4.01 24.55
C ALA A 400 -12.69 -5.43 24.70
N HIS A 401 -13.27 -5.73 25.86
CA HIS A 401 -13.93 -7.02 26.12
C HIS A 401 -15.10 -7.23 25.15
N PHE A 402 -15.96 -6.24 24.96
CA PHE A 402 -17.10 -6.37 24.05
C PHE A 402 -16.66 -6.67 22.60
N ILE A 403 -15.63 -5.99 22.12
CA ILE A 403 -15.04 -6.25 20.79
C ILE A 403 -14.52 -7.68 20.68
N GLN A 404 -13.84 -8.20 21.71
CA GLN A 404 -13.38 -9.59 21.74
C GLN A 404 -14.54 -10.58 21.62
N LEU A 405 -15.66 -10.35 22.32
CA LEU A 405 -16.86 -11.19 22.22
C LEU A 405 -17.46 -11.16 20.81
N CYS A 406 -17.56 -9.98 20.20
CA CYS A 406 -18.04 -9.85 18.82
C CYS A 406 -17.12 -10.59 17.84
N CYS A 407 -15.80 -10.47 17.98
CA CYS A 407 -14.84 -11.19 17.14
C CYS A 407 -14.94 -12.71 17.31
N GLN A 408 -15.03 -13.20 18.55
CA GLN A 408 -15.21 -14.62 18.83
C GLN A 408 -16.50 -15.18 18.20
N ARG A 409 -17.57 -14.39 18.21
CA ARG A 409 -18.90 -14.77 17.69
C ARG A 409 -19.10 -14.43 16.21
N LYS A 410 -18.10 -13.83 15.54
CA LYS A 410 -18.18 -13.33 14.15
C LYS A 410 -19.32 -12.33 13.92
N ILE A 411 -19.57 -11.48 14.90
CA ILE A 411 -20.62 -10.45 14.85
C ILE A 411 -20.00 -9.13 14.37
N PRO A 412 -20.49 -8.53 13.28
CA PRO A 412 -20.12 -7.18 12.84
C PRO A 412 -20.27 -6.12 13.94
N LEU A 413 -19.41 -5.10 13.93
CA LEU A 413 -19.41 -4.00 14.89
C LEU A 413 -19.94 -2.70 14.26
N LEU A 414 -20.79 -1.99 15.01
CA LEU A 414 -21.27 -0.64 14.70
C LEU A 414 -20.79 0.33 15.79
N PHE A 415 -20.03 1.36 15.40
CA PHE A 415 -19.57 2.42 16.27
C PHE A 415 -20.41 3.69 16.06
N LEU A 416 -21.01 4.21 17.12
CA LEU A 416 -21.75 5.48 17.13
C LEU A 416 -20.91 6.52 17.89
N GLN A 417 -20.17 7.36 17.15
CA GLN A 417 -19.23 8.29 17.76
C GLN A 417 -19.92 9.58 18.22
N ASN A 418 -19.82 9.85 19.52
CA ASN A 418 -20.07 11.15 20.13
C ASN A 418 -19.07 11.35 21.28
N ILE A 419 -17.80 11.50 20.92
CA ILE A 419 -16.67 11.43 21.85
C ILE A 419 -15.86 12.72 21.86
N THR A 420 -15.71 13.29 23.05
CA THR A 420 -14.86 14.47 23.34
C THR A 420 -13.42 14.10 23.72
N GLY A 421 -13.18 12.86 24.14
CA GLY A 421 -11.86 12.33 24.48
C GLY A 421 -11.90 11.36 25.67
N PHE A 422 -10.72 11.05 26.18
CA PHE A 422 -10.55 10.31 27.43
C PHE A 422 -10.55 11.29 28.62
N MET A 423 -10.92 10.81 29.80
CA MET A 423 -10.81 11.59 31.04
C MET A 423 -9.34 11.97 31.30
N VAL A 424 -9.10 13.21 31.71
CA VAL A 424 -7.74 13.70 32.02
C VAL A 424 -7.61 14.01 33.50
N GLY A 425 -6.41 13.93 34.03
CA GLY A 425 -6.10 14.27 35.43
C GLY A 425 -5.25 13.21 36.11
N ARG A 426 -4.64 13.59 37.24
CA ARG A 426 -3.69 12.73 37.98
C ARG A 426 -4.29 11.36 38.33
N GLU A 427 -5.54 11.32 38.77
CA GLU A 427 -6.23 10.08 39.14
C GLU A 427 -6.47 9.17 37.92
N ALA A 428 -6.88 9.74 36.78
CA ALA A 428 -7.06 9.01 35.53
C ALA A 428 -5.74 8.41 35.02
N GLU A 429 -4.66 9.18 35.08
CA GLU A 429 -3.33 8.69 34.69
C GLU A 429 -2.81 7.60 35.65
N ALA A 430 -2.91 7.82 36.96
CA ALA A 430 -2.43 6.87 37.98
C ALA A 430 -3.21 5.53 37.96
N SER A 431 -4.51 5.56 37.67
CA SER A 431 -5.34 4.36 37.45
C SER A 431 -5.02 3.65 36.13
N GLY A 432 -4.22 4.28 35.25
CA GLY A 432 -3.73 3.69 34.02
C GLY A 432 -4.68 3.87 32.83
N ILE A 433 -5.32 5.02 32.71
CA ILE A 433 -6.18 5.31 31.56
C ILE A 433 -5.48 5.06 30.22
N ALA A 434 -4.19 5.36 30.10
CA ALA A 434 -3.39 5.09 28.90
C ALA A 434 -3.34 3.59 28.55
N LYS A 435 -3.04 2.69 29.52
CA LYS A 435 -3.00 1.24 29.29
C LYS A 435 -4.38 0.63 29.07
N HIS A 436 -5.44 1.27 29.57
CA HIS A 436 -6.82 0.82 29.34
C HIS A 436 -7.32 1.27 27.96
N GLY A 437 -7.07 2.53 27.58
CA GLY A 437 -7.30 3.03 26.23
C GLY A 437 -6.53 2.23 25.17
N ALA A 438 -5.27 1.88 25.44
CA ALA A 438 -4.47 1.03 24.55
C ALA A 438 -5.13 -0.35 24.32
N LYS A 439 -5.71 -0.99 25.34
CA LYS A 439 -6.46 -2.26 25.16
C LYS A 439 -7.61 -2.11 24.19
N MET A 440 -8.39 -1.03 24.32
CA MET A 440 -9.53 -0.75 23.44
C MET A 440 -9.06 -0.55 22.00
N VAL A 441 -8.03 0.29 21.81
CA VAL A 441 -7.45 0.59 20.49
C VAL A 441 -6.85 -0.67 19.85
N THR A 442 -6.16 -1.52 20.61
CA THR A 442 -5.68 -2.83 20.13
C THR A 442 -6.82 -3.72 19.69
N ALA A 443 -7.92 -3.79 20.47
CA ALA A 443 -9.10 -4.56 20.10
C ALA A 443 -9.72 -4.04 18.80
N VAL A 444 -9.88 -2.72 18.64
CA VAL A 444 -10.42 -2.09 17.42
C VAL A 444 -9.52 -2.36 16.21
N ALA A 445 -8.20 -2.25 16.37
CA ALA A 445 -7.24 -2.47 15.29
C ALA A 445 -7.19 -3.94 14.84
N CYS A 446 -7.25 -4.88 15.79
CA CYS A 446 -7.12 -6.32 15.52
C CYS A 446 -8.46 -7.02 15.22
N ALA A 447 -9.60 -6.33 15.42
CA ALA A 447 -10.90 -6.90 15.13
C ALA A 447 -11.03 -7.27 13.65
N ASN A 448 -11.31 -8.55 13.41
CA ASN A 448 -11.38 -9.18 12.09
C ASN A 448 -12.82 -9.29 11.54
N VAL A 449 -13.80 -8.83 12.30
CA VAL A 449 -15.20 -8.68 11.88
C VAL A 449 -15.39 -7.37 11.11
N PRO A 450 -16.42 -7.25 10.25
CA PRO A 450 -16.76 -5.98 9.63
C PRO A 450 -17.02 -4.89 10.69
N LYS A 451 -16.46 -3.69 10.48
CA LYS A 451 -16.65 -2.52 11.34
C LYS A 451 -17.30 -1.41 10.52
N ILE A 452 -18.38 -0.83 11.04
CA ILE A 452 -19.05 0.33 10.45
C ILE A 452 -19.05 1.45 11.50
N THR A 453 -18.79 2.67 11.08
CA THR A 453 -18.75 3.84 11.99
C THR A 453 -19.70 4.90 11.50
N VAL A 454 -20.47 5.50 12.42
CA VAL A 454 -21.30 6.68 12.17
C VAL A 454 -20.94 7.74 13.21
N VAL A 455 -20.45 8.89 12.76
CA VAL A 455 -20.20 10.04 13.63
C VAL A 455 -21.51 10.81 13.79
N VAL A 456 -22.13 10.69 14.95
CA VAL A 456 -23.43 11.29 15.27
C VAL A 456 -23.30 12.61 16.05
N GLY A 457 -22.11 12.91 16.57
CA GLY A 457 -21.79 14.15 17.29
C GLY A 457 -20.31 14.49 17.20
N GLY A 458 -19.62 14.55 18.34
CA GLY A 458 -18.18 14.82 18.40
C GLY A 458 -17.31 13.62 18.02
N SER A 459 -16.18 13.87 17.37
CA SER A 459 -15.13 12.88 17.12
C SER A 459 -13.76 13.53 17.33
N TYR A 460 -13.34 13.60 18.60
CA TYR A 460 -12.16 14.36 19.00
C TYR A 460 -11.00 13.48 19.52
N GLY A 461 -9.77 13.83 19.11
CA GLY A 461 -8.52 13.30 19.66
C GLY A 461 -8.44 11.77 19.72
N ALA A 462 -7.90 11.24 20.82
CA ALA A 462 -7.77 9.80 21.04
C ALA A 462 -9.12 9.05 21.07
N GLY A 463 -10.23 9.77 21.32
CA GLY A 463 -11.57 9.20 21.25
C GLY A 463 -11.93 8.70 19.84
N ASN A 464 -11.53 9.43 18.80
CA ASN A 464 -11.66 8.99 17.41
C ASN A 464 -10.98 7.63 17.19
N TYR A 465 -9.83 7.41 17.82
CA TYR A 465 -9.05 6.18 17.66
C TYR A 465 -9.72 5.00 18.36
N GLY A 466 -10.14 5.19 19.60
CA GLY A 466 -10.84 4.17 20.38
C GLY A 466 -12.21 3.79 19.79
N MET A 467 -12.83 4.68 19.00
CA MET A 467 -14.16 4.46 18.41
C MET A 467 -14.14 4.10 16.92
N CYS A 468 -13.00 3.58 16.43
CA CYS A 468 -12.84 3.10 15.05
C CYS A 468 -12.95 4.18 13.96
N GLY A 469 -12.33 5.34 14.19
CA GLY A 469 -12.15 6.37 13.18
C GLY A 469 -11.39 5.90 11.92
N ARG A 470 -11.23 6.79 10.93
CA ARG A 470 -10.78 6.46 9.57
C ARG A 470 -9.50 5.62 9.50
N ALA A 471 -8.54 5.84 10.41
CA ALA A 471 -7.26 5.13 10.46
C ALA A 471 -7.36 3.67 10.92
N TYR A 472 -8.50 3.23 11.45
CA TYR A 472 -8.73 1.85 11.93
C TYR A 472 -9.48 0.98 10.91
N SER A 473 -9.54 1.45 9.66
CA SER A 473 -10.14 0.77 8.51
C SER A 473 -11.55 0.22 8.78
N PRO A 474 -12.52 1.07 9.17
CA PRO A 474 -13.91 0.67 9.07
C PRO A 474 -14.28 0.41 7.59
N ARG A 475 -15.08 -0.63 7.33
CA ARG A 475 -15.59 -0.95 5.99
C ARG A 475 -16.33 0.24 5.40
N PHE A 476 -17.07 0.95 6.26
CA PHE A 476 -17.73 2.20 5.94
C PHE A 476 -17.68 3.15 7.14
N MET A 477 -17.44 4.43 6.87
CA MET A 477 -17.52 5.49 7.88
C MET A 477 -18.40 6.63 7.37
N TYR A 478 -19.43 7.00 8.13
CA TYR A 478 -20.37 8.06 7.78
C TYR A 478 -20.36 9.18 8.82
N MET A 479 -20.86 10.34 8.44
CA MET A 479 -21.08 11.46 9.35
C MET A 479 -22.52 11.97 9.25
N TRP A 480 -23.06 12.45 10.37
CA TRP A 480 -24.26 13.28 10.37
C TRP A 480 -23.90 14.75 10.10
N PRO A 481 -24.86 15.57 9.60
CA PRO A 481 -24.59 16.97 9.24
C PRO A 481 -24.27 17.89 10.44
N ASN A 482 -24.66 17.49 11.66
CA ASN A 482 -24.31 18.20 12.89
C ASN A 482 -22.91 17.83 13.45
N ALA A 483 -22.33 16.72 12.98
CA ALA A 483 -21.11 16.16 13.56
C ALA A 483 -19.90 17.11 13.44
N ARG A 484 -18.87 16.88 14.26
CA ARG A 484 -17.58 17.57 14.15
C ARG A 484 -16.43 16.61 14.37
N ILE A 485 -15.35 16.77 13.62
CA ILE A 485 -14.17 15.91 13.69
C ILE A 485 -12.88 16.73 13.67
N SER A 486 -12.06 16.61 14.72
CA SER A 486 -10.76 17.31 14.79
C SER A 486 -9.85 16.67 15.83
N VAL A 487 -8.61 17.14 15.92
CA VAL A 487 -7.64 16.66 16.93
C VAL A 487 -8.08 17.00 18.36
N MET A 488 -8.76 18.12 18.56
CA MET A 488 -9.41 18.56 19.81
C MET A 488 -10.41 19.68 19.51
N GLY A 489 -11.24 20.08 20.48
CA GLY A 489 -12.18 21.19 20.30
C GLY A 489 -11.46 22.53 20.05
N GLY A 490 -12.02 23.40 19.22
CA GLY A 490 -11.40 24.69 18.87
C GLY A 490 -11.15 25.61 20.08
N GLU A 491 -12.11 25.70 21.01
CA GLU A 491 -11.95 26.43 22.27
C GLU A 491 -10.79 25.86 23.11
N GLN A 492 -10.65 24.52 23.14
CA GLN A 492 -9.57 23.85 23.89
C GLN A 492 -8.20 24.17 23.27
N ALA A 493 -8.06 24.04 21.95
CA ALA A 493 -6.83 24.36 21.24
C ALA A 493 -6.42 25.83 21.44
N ALA A 494 -7.38 26.75 21.33
CA ALA A 494 -7.16 28.18 21.52
C ALA A 494 -6.72 28.51 22.96
N ASN A 495 -7.34 27.89 23.96
CA ASN A 495 -6.96 28.05 25.36
C ASN A 495 -5.54 27.53 25.65
N VAL A 496 -5.18 26.35 25.13
CA VAL A 496 -3.83 25.79 25.31
C VAL A 496 -2.75 26.67 24.65
N LEU A 497 -2.98 27.11 23.40
CA LEU A 497 -2.03 27.98 22.70
C LEU A 497 -1.90 29.36 23.35
N ALA A 498 -3.00 29.91 23.87
CA ALA A 498 -2.97 31.14 24.65
C ALA A 498 -2.18 30.98 25.95
N GLN A 499 -2.36 29.87 26.67
CA GLN A 499 -1.61 29.61 27.90
C GLN A 499 -0.10 29.51 27.63
N ILE A 500 0.31 28.77 26.59
CA ILE A 500 1.74 28.65 26.22
C ILE A 500 2.35 30.02 25.91
N GLN A 501 1.62 30.88 25.20
CA GLN A 501 2.11 32.22 24.85
C GLN A 501 2.13 33.17 26.04
N ARG A 502 1.17 33.04 26.97
CA ARG A 502 1.20 33.71 28.25
C ARG A 502 2.42 33.32 29.07
N ASP A 503 2.66 32.02 29.25
CA ASP A 503 3.81 31.50 30.01
C ASP A 503 5.14 31.99 29.41
N ARG A 504 5.22 32.03 28.07
CA ARG A 504 6.38 32.58 27.36
C ARG A 504 6.53 34.08 27.59
N ALA A 505 5.46 34.85 27.52
CA ALA A 505 5.47 36.29 27.74
C ALA A 505 5.88 36.63 29.19
N GLU A 506 5.39 35.87 30.17
CA GLU A 506 5.80 35.97 31.58
C GLU A 506 7.29 35.65 31.74
N ALA A 507 7.80 34.60 31.08
CA ALA A 507 9.23 34.25 31.11
C ALA A 507 10.14 35.27 30.42
N THR A 508 9.67 35.97 29.37
CA THR A 508 10.45 36.99 28.64
C THR A 508 10.18 38.43 29.08
N GLY A 509 9.32 38.65 30.08
CA GLY A 509 8.92 39.98 30.54
C GLY A 509 8.14 40.79 29.49
N SER A 510 7.51 40.12 28.52
CA SER A 510 6.72 40.76 27.46
C SER A 510 5.28 41.02 27.91
N VAL A 511 4.61 42.01 27.32
CA VAL A 511 3.24 42.39 27.69
C VAL A 511 2.25 41.30 27.26
N TRP A 512 1.43 40.82 28.20
CA TRP A 512 0.28 39.96 27.95
C TRP A 512 -1.00 40.63 28.48
N ASN A 513 -2.08 40.63 27.69
CA ASN A 513 -3.37 41.17 28.09
C ASN A 513 -4.52 40.45 27.35
N ASP A 514 -5.75 40.67 27.81
CA ASP A 514 -6.95 40.03 27.28
C ASP A 514 -7.19 40.35 25.79
N GLU A 515 -6.76 41.51 25.31
CA GLU A 515 -6.92 41.89 23.90
C GLU A 515 -6.03 41.03 23.00
N LEU A 516 -4.76 40.84 23.38
CA LEU A 516 -3.82 39.96 22.68
C LEU A 516 -4.28 38.50 22.74
N GLU A 517 -4.77 38.06 23.89
CA GLU A 517 -5.32 36.71 24.06
C GLU A 517 -6.52 36.47 23.13
N ASN A 518 -7.47 37.40 23.08
CA ASN A 518 -8.63 37.29 22.19
C ASN A 518 -8.24 37.33 20.71
N LYS A 519 -7.29 38.20 20.32
CA LYS A 519 -6.76 38.26 18.95
C LYS A 519 -6.04 36.98 18.53
N LEU A 520 -5.40 36.28 19.48
CA LEU A 520 -4.78 34.98 19.23
C LEU A 520 -5.81 33.87 19.14
N LYS A 521 -6.77 33.81 20.08
CA LYS A 521 -7.76 32.73 20.19
C LYS A 521 -8.74 32.70 19.01
N LYS A 522 -9.25 33.87 18.60
CA LYS A 522 -10.29 33.97 17.58
C LYS A 522 -9.98 33.23 16.26
N PRO A 523 -8.84 33.47 15.56
CA PRO A 523 -8.55 32.77 14.32
C PRO A 523 -8.38 31.26 14.50
N ILE A 524 -7.87 30.81 15.66
CA ILE A 524 -7.73 29.37 15.96
C ILE A 524 -9.11 28.72 16.07
N ILE A 525 -10.05 29.33 16.82
CA ILE A 525 -11.41 28.82 16.97
C ILE A 525 -12.11 28.74 15.61
N GLU A 526 -11.97 29.79 14.79
CA GLU A 526 -12.56 29.85 13.44
C GLU A 526 -11.97 28.78 12.50
N THR A 527 -10.65 28.56 12.53
CA THR A 527 -9.99 27.50 11.76
C THR A 527 -10.49 26.12 12.18
N PHE A 528 -10.55 25.83 13.47
CA PHE A 528 -10.98 24.52 13.97
C PHE A 528 -12.46 24.23 13.69
N GLU A 529 -13.33 25.25 13.76
CA GLU A 529 -14.74 25.09 13.40
C GLU A 529 -14.89 24.80 11.90
N LYS A 530 -14.14 25.51 11.05
CA LYS A 530 -14.14 25.27 9.60
C LYS A 530 -13.61 23.88 9.23
N GLU A 531 -12.43 23.53 9.74
CA GLU A 531 -11.77 22.26 9.42
C GLU A 531 -12.44 21.05 10.11
N GLY A 532 -13.17 21.29 11.19
CA GLY A 532 -13.98 20.29 11.87
C GLY A 532 -15.35 20.04 11.26
N HIS A 533 -15.80 20.90 10.34
CA HIS A 533 -17.12 20.80 9.71
C HIS A 533 -17.25 19.55 8.83
N PRO A 534 -18.42 18.88 8.78
CA PRO A 534 -18.62 17.67 7.97
C PRO A 534 -18.30 17.86 6.48
N TYR A 535 -18.56 19.04 5.91
CA TYR A 535 -18.20 19.32 4.51
C TYR A 535 -16.70 19.36 4.26
N PHE A 536 -15.91 19.84 5.22
CA PHE A 536 -14.46 19.80 5.12
C PHE A 536 -13.97 18.36 5.16
N ALA A 537 -14.45 17.57 6.13
CA ALA A 537 -14.12 16.16 6.29
C ALA A 537 -14.48 15.32 5.05
N SER A 538 -15.71 15.46 4.55
CA SER A 538 -16.22 14.71 3.39
C SER A 538 -15.60 15.19 2.08
N GLY A 539 -15.27 16.48 1.99
CA GLY A 539 -14.44 17.06 0.92
C GLY A 539 -13.06 16.41 0.80
N HIS A 540 -12.50 15.97 1.93
CA HIS A 540 -11.21 15.30 2.04
C HIS A 540 -11.28 13.77 2.14
N LEU A 541 -12.46 13.14 2.03
CA LEU A 541 -12.67 11.69 2.21
C LEU A 541 -12.20 11.15 3.58
N TRP A 542 -12.42 11.89 4.65
CA TRP A 542 -12.26 11.37 6.01
C TRP A 542 -13.39 10.41 6.38
N ASP A 543 -14.56 10.62 5.79
CA ASP A 543 -15.71 9.75 5.75
C ASP A 543 -16.01 9.28 4.30
N ASP A 544 -16.96 8.36 4.18
CA ASP A 544 -17.50 7.83 2.94
C ASP A 544 -18.80 8.54 2.53
N GLY A 545 -19.26 9.54 3.30
CA GLY A 545 -20.43 10.36 3.00
C GLY A 545 -21.09 10.94 4.25
N ILE A 546 -21.74 12.09 4.06
CA ILE A 546 -22.66 12.66 5.04
C ILE A 546 -24.06 12.12 4.74
N ILE A 547 -24.72 11.60 5.76
CA ILE A 547 -26.06 11.02 5.65
C ILE A 547 -27.07 11.83 6.44
N ASP A 548 -28.31 11.85 5.94
CA ASP A 548 -29.45 12.31 6.72
C ASP A 548 -29.61 11.37 7.94
N PRO A 549 -29.75 11.89 9.19
CA PRO A 549 -29.96 11.06 10.36
C PRO A 549 -31.03 9.99 10.19
N ILE A 550 -32.13 10.30 9.48
CA ILE A 550 -33.25 9.35 9.27
C ILE A 550 -32.85 8.16 8.37
N ASP A 551 -31.84 8.33 7.52
CA ASP A 551 -31.34 7.28 6.62
C ASP A 551 -30.35 6.32 7.31
N THR A 552 -29.98 6.57 8.56
CA THR A 552 -28.95 5.81 9.30
C THR A 552 -29.24 4.30 9.29
N ARG A 553 -30.48 3.88 9.61
CA ARG A 553 -30.86 2.46 9.60
C ARG A 553 -30.64 1.84 8.23
N LYS A 554 -31.10 2.50 7.17
CA LYS A 554 -30.99 2.03 5.78
C LYS A 554 -29.53 1.93 5.34
N VAL A 555 -28.73 2.97 5.56
CA VAL A 555 -27.33 3.04 5.16
C VAL A 555 -26.48 2.01 5.90
N VAL A 556 -26.64 1.89 7.22
CA VAL A 556 -25.95 0.89 8.04
C VAL A 556 -26.37 -0.52 7.62
N GLY A 557 -27.67 -0.74 7.41
CA GLY A 557 -28.20 -2.02 6.92
C GLY A 557 -27.60 -2.46 5.58
N MET A 558 -27.54 -1.54 4.60
CA MET A 558 -26.90 -1.79 3.31
C MET A 558 -25.40 -2.07 3.46
N SER A 559 -24.71 -1.30 4.30
CA SER A 559 -23.27 -1.45 4.57
C SER A 559 -22.96 -2.81 5.22
N LEU A 560 -23.77 -3.24 6.19
CA LEU A 560 -23.69 -4.56 6.81
C LEU A 560 -23.89 -5.64 5.74
N LYS A 561 -24.95 -5.54 4.94
CA LYS A 561 -25.23 -6.52 3.88
C LYS A 561 -24.08 -6.63 2.87
N VAL A 562 -23.50 -5.51 2.47
CA VAL A 562 -22.32 -5.48 1.58
C VAL A 562 -21.14 -6.16 2.26
N SER A 563 -20.88 -5.88 3.53
CA SER A 563 -19.71 -6.43 4.22
C SER A 563 -19.71 -7.94 4.39
N LEU A 564 -20.90 -8.55 4.39
CA LEU A 564 -21.12 -9.99 4.48
C LEU A 564 -20.88 -10.74 3.16
N ASN A 565 -20.56 -10.04 2.06
CA ASN A 565 -20.09 -10.68 0.83
C ASN A 565 -18.69 -11.28 0.99
N ALA A 566 -17.88 -10.76 1.91
CA ALA A 566 -16.59 -11.33 2.28
C ALA A 566 -16.75 -12.29 3.47
N PRO A 567 -16.06 -13.45 3.46
CA PRO A 567 -16.07 -14.37 4.61
C PRO A 567 -15.47 -13.68 5.84
N ILE A 568 -16.02 -13.98 7.03
CA ILE A 568 -15.51 -13.49 8.31
C ILE A 568 -14.46 -14.51 8.82
N PRO A 569 -13.17 -14.14 8.90
CA PRO A 569 -12.11 -15.03 9.39
C PRO A 569 -12.32 -15.43 10.86
N ASP A 570 -11.65 -16.50 11.29
CA ASP A 570 -11.58 -16.83 12.72
C ASP A 570 -10.70 -15.83 13.46
N ALA A 571 -11.16 -15.42 14.65
CA ALA A 571 -10.39 -14.55 15.53
C ALA A 571 -9.20 -15.32 16.11
N LYS A 572 -8.01 -14.70 16.09
CA LYS A 572 -6.81 -15.25 16.71
C LYS A 572 -6.62 -14.56 18.05
N PHE A 573 -6.59 -15.33 19.14
CA PHE A 573 -6.31 -14.82 20.48
C PHE A 573 -4.92 -15.28 20.95
N ASP A 574 -4.26 -14.48 21.79
CA ASP A 574 -3.04 -14.87 22.48
C ASP A 574 -3.36 -15.68 23.74
N SER A 575 -2.33 -16.13 24.44
CA SER A 575 -2.46 -16.90 25.68
C SER A 575 -3.18 -16.13 26.79
N GLU A 576 -3.24 -14.81 26.72
CA GLU A 576 -3.93 -13.93 27.68
C GLU A 576 -5.37 -13.61 27.24
N GLY A 577 -5.84 -14.15 26.12
CA GLY A 577 -7.17 -13.88 25.57
C GLY A 577 -7.28 -12.54 24.85
N THR A 578 -6.18 -11.87 24.55
CA THR A 578 -6.15 -10.65 23.75
C THR A 578 -6.13 -11.02 22.27
N LEU A 579 -6.77 -10.23 21.40
CA LEU A 579 -6.69 -10.46 19.95
C LEU A 579 -5.23 -10.35 19.50
N LYS A 580 -4.67 -11.44 18.94
CA LYS A 580 -3.32 -11.46 18.39
C LYS A 580 -3.24 -10.41 17.30
N ILE A 581 -2.17 -9.62 17.38
CA ILE A 581 -1.71 -8.77 16.29
C ILE A 581 -1.36 -9.70 15.13
N SER A 582 -2.33 -9.94 14.25
CA SER A 582 -2.04 -10.56 12.96
C SER A 582 -1.43 -9.46 12.09
N PRO A 583 -0.28 -9.67 11.45
CA PRO A 583 0.22 -8.69 10.51
C PRO A 583 -0.88 -8.48 9.46
N PRO A 584 -1.29 -7.23 9.16
CA PRO A 584 -2.17 -7.02 8.03
C PRO A 584 -1.48 -7.65 6.81
N LEU A 585 -2.25 -8.36 5.99
CA LEU A 585 -1.85 -8.77 4.65
C LEU A 585 -1.63 -7.50 3.81
N THR A 586 -0.53 -6.78 4.07
CA THR A 586 0.07 -5.69 3.29
C THR A 586 1.31 -5.16 4.04
N LYS A 587 2.48 -5.21 3.39
CA LYS A 587 3.80 -4.74 3.85
C LYS A 587 3.86 -3.22 4.16
N ASN A 588 3.23 -2.73 5.23
CA ASN A 588 3.28 -1.31 5.64
C ASN A 588 3.72 -1.10 7.09
N VAL A 589 4.81 -1.73 7.53
CA VAL A 589 5.33 -1.61 8.92
C VAL A 589 6.06 -0.27 9.17
N LEU A 590 6.37 0.53 8.14
CA LEU A 590 7.26 1.69 8.28
C LEU A 590 6.65 2.97 8.89
N ILE A 591 5.32 3.12 8.98
CA ILE A 591 4.69 4.35 9.49
C ILE A 591 4.32 4.23 10.99
N PHE A 592 4.10 3.02 11.49
CA PHE A 592 3.75 2.79 12.89
C PHE A 592 4.98 2.83 13.84
N GLU A 593 6.17 2.50 13.33
CA GLU A 593 7.41 2.55 14.12
C GLU A 593 7.90 3.97 14.44
N ARG A 594 7.59 4.97 13.60
CA ARG A 594 8.03 6.36 13.83
C ARG A 594 7.22 7.08 14.92
N SER A 595 5.92 6.82 15.02
CA SER A 595 5.05 7.49 15.99
C SER A 595 5.05 6.84 17.38
N LEU A 596 5.38 5.55 17.47
CA LEU A 596 5.57 4.89 18.76
C LEU A 596 6.92 5.21 19.41
N ARG A 597 7.98 5.48 18.61
CA ARG A 597 9.30 5.86 19.14
C ARG A 597 9.24 7.12 20.01
N SER A 598 8.49 8.16 19.63
CA SER A 598 8.47 9.41 20.42
C SER A 598 7.59 9.38 21.68
N ILE A 599 6.67 8.42 21.81
CA ILE A 599 5.73 8.32 22.93
C ILE A 599 6.23 7.33 24.00
N TRP A 600 7.09 6.37 23.63
CA TRP A 600 7.58 5.33 24.54
C TRP A 600 8.92 5.63 25.23
N GLU A 601 9.57 6.75 24.90
CA GLU A 601 10.89 7.13 25.43
C GLU A 601 10.88 7.76 26.85
N ARG A 602 9.80 7.60 27.63
CA ARG A 602 9.71 8.16 29.01
C ARG A 602 9.37 7.10 30.06
N GLY A 603 10.39 6.66 30.82
CA GLY A 603 10.27 6.20 32.21
C GLY A 603 10.24 4.68 32.52
N TYR A 604 10.14 3.78 31.54
CA TYR A 604 9.97 2.33 31.78
C TYR A 604 11.13 1.44 31.28
N LEU A 605 12.30 2.04 31.01
CA LEU A 605 13.32 1.50 30.11
C LEU A 605 14.12 0.28 30.61
N LYS A 606 14.27 0.05 31.93
CA LYS A 606 15.16 -1.01 32.46
C LYS A 606 14.74 -2.42 32.00
N ASP A 607 13.47 -2.75 32.16
CA ASP A 607 12.94 -4.09 31.85
C ASP A 607 12.64 -4.26 30.35
N LEU A 608 12.43 -3.14 29.64
CA LEU A 608 12.07 -3.13 28.23
C LEU A 608 13.28 -3.26 27.30
N TYR A 609 14.43 -2.67 27.65
CA TYR A 609 15.63 -2.80 26.82
C TYR A 609 16.12 -4.25 26.78
N HIS A 610 16.18 -4.91 27.93
CA HIS A 610 16.51 -6.34 28.03
C HIS A 610 15.53 -7.21 27.23
N ARG A 611 14.23 -6.99 27.40
CA ARG A 611 13.19 -7.73 26.63
C ARG A 611 13.27 -7.47 25.14
N ARG A 612 13.65 -6.26 24.70
CA ARG A 612 13.74 -5.89 23.29
C ARG A 612 14.92 -6.58 22.60
N ILE A 613 16.08 -6.69 23.27
CA ILE A 613 17.23 -7.43 22.73
C ILE A 613 16.95 -8.93 22.76
N LEU A 614 16.37 -9.45 23.84
CA LEU A 614 15.90 -10.84 23.89
C LEU A 614 14.96 -11.18 22.72
N ALA A 615 13.98 -10.32 22.45
CA ALA A 615 13.06 -10.47 21.33
C ALA A 615 13.77 -10.32 19.98
N GLY A 616 14.74 -9.41 19.86
CA GLY A 616 15.54 -9.18 18.66
C GLY A 616 16.45 -10.35 18.32
N VAL A 617 17.19 -10.88 19.31
CA VAL A 617 18.05 -12.07 19.20
C VAL A 617 17.21 -13.31 18.91
N PHE A 618 16.03 -13.44 19.54
CA PHE A 618 15.09 -14.50 19.22
C PHE A 618 14.57 -14.40 17.78
N ALA A 619 14.20 -13.21 17.32
CA ALA A 619 13.78 -13.01 15.94
C ALA A 619 14.93 -13.22 14.94
N LEU A 620 16.16 -12.87 15.31
CA LEU A 620 17.35 -13.14 14.50
C LEU A 620 17.60 -14.65 14.37
N SER A 621 17.55 -15.42 15.45
CA SER A 621 17.79 -16.87 15.43
C SER A 621 16.82 -17.61 14.50
N HIS A 622 15.57 -17.15 14.43
CA HIS A 622 14.59 -17.65 13.46
C HIS A 622 14.87 -17.21 12.01
N ARG A 623 15.35 -15.98 11.78
CA ARG A 623 15.66 -15.46 10.43
C ARG A 623 16.87 -16.12 9.80
N ILE A 624 17.86 -16.50 10.61
CA ILE A 624 19.05 -17.26 10.17
C ILE A 624 18.81 -18.78 10.18
N SER A 625 17.56 -19.23 10.32
CA SER A 625 17.16 -20.65 10.33
C SER A 625 17.82 -21.53 11.41
N SER A 626 18.32 -20.94 12.50
CA SER A 626 18.91 -21.66 13.63
C SER A 626 18.25 -21.26 14.96
N PRO A 627 16.96 -21.60 15.17
CA PRO A 627 16.20 -21.14 16.34
C PRO A 627 16.71 -21.70 17.67
N ASN A 628 17.44 -22.82 17.63
CA ASN A 628 18.01 -23.50 18.79
C ASN A 628 19.45 -23.03 19.11
N ILE A 629 19.97 -22.05 18.37
CA ILE A 629 21.30 -21.50 18.64
C ILE A 629 21.36 -20.93 20.06
N ASP A 630 22.53 -21.04 20.68
CA ASP A 630 22.80 -20.40 21.96
C ASP A 630 22.64 -18.88 21.81
N LYS A 631 21.59 -18.35 22.45
CA LYS A 631 21.25 -16.94 22.38
C LYS A 631 22.33 -16.07 23.01
N GLN A 632 23.10 -16.59 23.97
CA GLN A 632 24.21 -15.85 24.58
C GLN A 632 25.32 -15.67 23.55
N LYS A 633 25.64 -16.71 22.76
CA LYS A 633 26.60 -16.61 21.65
C LYS A 633 26.18 -15.59 20.60
N LEU A 634 24.88 -15.51 20.28
CA LEU A 634 24.38 -14.44 19.39
C LEU A 634 24.54 -13.04 20.00
N VAL A 635 24.35 -12.89 21.31
CA VAL A 635 24.62 -11.61 21.99
C VAL A 635 26.11 -11.27 21.93
N THR A 636 27.00 -12.24 22.19
CA THR A 636 28.44 -12.06 22.05
C THR A 636 28.82 -11.66 20.63
N ALA A 637 28.32 -12.37 19.61
CA ALA A 637 28.57 -12.06 18.19
C ALA A 637 28.19 -10.63 17.80
N LEU A 638 27.12 -10.11 18.40
CA LEU A 638 26.60 -8.78 18.12
C LEU A 638 27.18 -7.70 19.03
N THR A 639 28.11 -8.01 19.93
CA THR A 639 28.72 -7.06 20.87
C THR A 639 30.19 -6.85 20.51
N PHE A 640 30.52 -5.65 20.03
CA PHE A 640 31.87 -5.25 19.67
C PHE A 640 32.67 -4.77 20.91
N PRO A 641 34.00 -4.85 20.91
CA PRO A 641 34.84 -4.48 22.04
C PRO A 641 34.60 -3.04 22.54
N ASP A 642 34.41 -2.10 21.61
CA ASP A 642 34.25 -0.67 21.91
C ASP A 642 32.92 -0.33 22.60
N PHE A 643 31.95 -1.25 22.66
CA PHE A 643 30.64 -1.01 23.25
C PHE A 643 30.72 -0.58 24.71
N PHE A 644 31.71 -1.08 25.46
CA PHE A 644 31.90 -0.74 26.87
C PHE A 644 32.71 0.55 27.08
N ASP A 645 33.31 1.11 26.04
CA ASP A 645 34.05 2.38 26.06
C ASP A 645 33.14 3.61 25.86
N ILE A 646 31.81 3.43 25.87
CA ILE A 646 30.85 4.54 25.75
C ILE A 646 31.00 5.43 26.98
N ASP A 647 31.48 6.66 26.79
CA ASP A 647 31.63 7.64 27.87
C ASP A 647 30.24 8.04 28.39
N HIS A 648 29.83 7.39 29.46
CA HIS A 648 28.53 7.57 30.08
C HIS A 648 28.39 8.94 30.78
N GLN A 649 29.45 9.76 30.86
CA GLN A 649 29.42 11.04 31.58
C GLN A 649 28.55 12.13 30.93
N ASN A 650 28.20 11.99 29.64
CA ASN A 650 27.30 12.94 28.93
C ASN A 650 25.88 12.42 28.72
N ILE A 651 25.56 11.24 29.27
CA ILE A 651 24.20 10.70 29.24
C ILE A 651 23.49 11.21 30.50
N SER A 652 22.28 11.75 30.32
CA SER A 652 21.54 12.40 31.40
C SER A 652 21.46 11.49 32.63
N ILE A 653 21.63 12.07 33.82
CA ILE A 653 21.75 11.45 35.15
C ILE A 653 20.62 10.45 35.54
N VAL A 654 19.62 10.24 34.68
CA VAL A 654 18.56 9.25 34.87
C VAL A 654 18.88 7.89 34.21
N ASP A 655 19.91 7.82 33.38
CA ASP A 655 20.26 6.64 32.56
C ASP A 655 21.36 5.75 33.15
N ILE A 656 22.02 6.16 34.24
CA ILE A 656 23.29 5.56 34.69
C ILE A 656 23.11 4.27 35.52
N GLU A 657 22.00 4.07 36.23
CA GLU A 657 21.84 2.90 37.12
C GLU A 657 21.38 1.60 36.42
N GLY A 658 21.23 1.58 35.08
CA GLY A 658 20.69 0.42 34.35
C GLY A 658 21.60 -0.18 33.28
N ILE A 659 22.82 0.34 33.14
CA ILE A 659 23.74 -0.05 32.06
C ILE A 659 24.77 -1.09 32.56
N GLU A 660 24.80 -1.39 33.85
CA GLU A 660 25.63 -2.45 34.40
C GLU A 660 25.09 -3.84 34.01
N ARG A 661 25.88 -4.55 33.20
CA ARG A 661 25.91 -6.03 33.05
C ARG A 661 24.68 -6.68 32.40
N MET A 662 24.65 -6.76 31.06
CA MET A 662 23.60 -7.48 30.34
C MET A 662 24.03 -8.84 29.81
N SER A 663 23.87 -9.89 30.61
CA SER A 663 23.79 -11.27 30.13
C SER A 663 22.31 -11.70 30.01
N LEU A 664 22.05 -12.84 29.40
CA LEU A 664 20.73 -13.48 29.49
C LEU A 664 20.30 -13.80 30.93
N SER A 665 21.26 -13.98 31.84
CA SER A 665 21.03 -14.27 33.26
C SER A 665 20.99 -13.01 34.15
N GLY A 666 21.34 -11.83 33.63
CA GLY A 666 21.51 -10.59 34.41
C GLY A 666 22.88 -10.46 35.08
N ASP A 667 23.67 -11.53 35.12
CA ASP A 667 25.05 -11.55 35.60
C ASP A 667 25.97 -11.96 34.43
N ILE A 668 26.86 -11.06 33.99
CA ILE A 668 28.02 -11.39 33.14
C ILE A 668 29.17 -11.67 34.12
N ASN A 669 29.80 -12.84 34.07
CA ASN A 669 31.03 -13.07 34.84
C ASN A 669 32.20 -12.33 34.18
N ASP A 670 33.25 -12.00 34.94
CA ASP A 670 34.39 -11.24 34.39
C ASP A 670 35.02 -11.94 33.16
N GLU A 671 34.98 -13.28 33.10
CA GLU A 671 35.39 -14.04 31.92
C GLU A 671 34.55 -13.71 30.67
N GLU A 672 33.21 -13.72 30.73
CA GLU A 672 32.35 -13.36 29.58
C GLU A 672 32.52 -11.89 29.17
N TYR A 673 32.94 -11.01 30.09
CA TYR A 673 33.20 -9.60 29.78
C TYR A 673 34.42 -9.43 28.85
N GLU A 674 35.41 -10.33 28.95
CA GLU A 674 36.60 -10.32 28.09
C GLU A 674 36.38 -11.05 26.74
N HIS A 675 35.29 -11.80 26.57
CA HIS A 675 35.02 -12.50 25.31
C HIS A 675 34.36 -11.56 24.29
N HIS A 676 35.16 -11.08 23.35
CA HIS A 676 34.71 -10.27 22.22
C HIS A 676 34.33 -11.12 20.99
N ASN A 677 33.70 -10.49 20.00
CA ASN A 677 33.28 -11.16 18.78
C ASN A 677 34.41 -11.42 17.76
N GLU A 678 35.66 -11.04 18.05
CA GLU A 678 36.81 -11.17 17.14
C GLU A 678 37.02 -12.61 16.64
N GLU A 679 37.05 -13.60 17.55
CA GLU A 679 37.17 -15.03 17.16
C GLU A 679 35.99 -15.52 16.32
N LEU A 680 34.78 -14.98 16.56
CA LEU A 680 33.59 -15.32 15.80
C LEU A 680 33.64 -14.70 14.40
N ILE A 681 34.20 -13.50 14.26
CA ILE A 681 34.43 -12.83 12.97
C ILE A 681 35.40 -13.67 12.13
N GLU A 682 36.55 -14.08 12.69
CA GLU A 682 37.54 -14.90 11.98
C GLU A 682 36.96 -16.24 11.53
N LYS A 683 36.23 -16.91 12.43
CA LYS A 683 35.54 -18.17 12.12
C LYS A 683 34.47 -17.98 11.04
N GLY A 684 33.73 -16.87 11.10
CA GLY A 684 32.75 -16.49 10.10
C GLY A 684 33.37 -16.27 8.72
N SER A 685 34.48 -15.50 8.65
CA SER A 685 35.22 -15.23 7.41
C SER A 685 35.67 -16.54 6.75
N THR A 686 36.28 -17.43 7.54
CA THR A 686 36.76 -18.73 7.05
C THR A 686 35.63 -19.59 6.45
N LEU A 687 34.45 -19.60 7.09
CA LEU A 687 33.28 -20.34 6.59
C LEU A 687 32.72 -19.73 5.30
N VAL A 688 32.64 -18.40 5.23
CA VAL A 688 32.17 -17.68 4.04
C VAL A 688 33.11 -17.91 2.87
N GLU A 689 34.41 -17.65 3.04
CA GLU A 689 35.43 -17.82 2.00
C GLU A 689 35.46 -19.26 1.48
N GLY A 690 35.55 -20.25 2.37
CA GLY A 690 35.62 -21.65 1.98
C GLY A 690 34.39 -22.14 1.21
N TYR A 691 33.19 -21.68 1.58
CA TYR A 691 31.95 -22.04 0.86
C TYR A 691 31.86 -21.34 -0.50
N VAL A 692 32.15 -20.03 -0.53
CA VAL A 692 32.09 -19.22 -1.76
C VAL A 692 33.12 -19.72 -2.78
N ASP A 693 34.34 -20.02 -2.36
CA ASP A 693 35.37 -20.60 -3.20
C ASP A 693 34.95 -21.94 -3.81
N SER A 694 34.46 -22.86 -2.96
CA SER A 694 34.01 -24.18 -3.41
C SER A 694 32.85 -24.08 -4.41
N TYR A 695 31.92 -23.15 -4.15
CA TYR A 695 30.81 -22.84 -5.05
C TYR A 695 31.29 -22.32 -6.42
N ILE A 696 32.25 -21.39 -6.43
CA ILE A 696 32.78 -20.81 -7.66
C ILE A 696 33.59 -21.87 -8.42
N ARG A 697 34.44 -22.67 -7.75
CA ARG A 697 35.20 -23.78 -8.35
C ARG A 697 34.28 -24.81 -9.01
N TYR A 698 33.19 -25.21 -8.34
CA TYR A 698 32.15 -26.07 -8.89
C TYR A 698 31.53 -25.49 -10.18
N HIS A 699 31.17 -24.21 -10.15
CA HIS A 699 30.54 -23.55 -11.29
C HIS A 699 31.52 -23.11 -12.38
N LEU A 700 32.82 -23.03 -12.13
CA LEU A 700 33.86 -22.57 -13.06
C LEU A 700 35.08 -23.50 -13.02
N PRO A 701 34.93 -24.79 -13.40
CA PRO A 701 35.97 -25.82 -13.26
C PRO A 701 37.24 -25.57 -14.10
N THR A 702 37.24 -24.56 -14.97
CA THR A 702 38.39 -24.20 -15.82
C THR A 702 38.98 -22.82 -15.50
N ALA A 703 38.40 -22.10 -14.54
CA ALA A 703 38.92 -20.81 -14.08
C ALA A 703 40.21 -21.02 -13.27
N PRO A 704 41.22 -20.14 -13.43
CA PRO A 704 42.38 -20.14 -12.56
C PRO A 704 42.02 -19.62 -11.18
N GLU A 705 42.81 -20.01 -10.19
CA GLU A 705 42.55 -19.66 -8.80
C GLU A 705 42.52 -18.14 -8.55
N GLU A 706 43.37 -17.36 -9.21
CA GLU A 706 43.40 -15.91 -9.08
C GLU A 706 42.09 -15.25 -9.55
N PHE A 707 41.40 -15.83 -10.55
CA PHE A 707 40.09 -15.35 -10.99
C PHE A 707 39.00 -15.71 -9.99
N ILE A 708 39.09 -16.90 -9.40
CA ILE A 708 38.16 -17.39 -8.37
C ILE A 708 38.23 -16.50 -7.13
N ASN A 709 39.44 -16.26 -6.64
CA ASN A 709 39.69 -15.38 -5.49
C ASN A 709 39.14 -13.98 -5.73
N ALA A 710 39.31 -13.42 -6.93
CA ALA A 710 38.76 -12.10 -7.24
C ALA A 710 37.22 -12.07 -7.25
N ILE A 711 36.54 -13.16 -7.65
CA ILE A 711 35.08 -13.28 -7.50
C ILE A 711 34.72 -13.38 -6.02
N THR A 712 35.44 -14.20 -5.24
CA THR A 712 35.24 -14.34 -3.80
C THR A 712 35.36 -12.98 -3.11
N ASP A 713 36.44 -12.24 -3.31
CA ASP A 713 36.67 -10.89 -2.76
C ASP A 713 35.52 -9.92 -3.09
N LYS A 714 34.96 -10.01 -4.30
CA LYS A 714 33.83 -9.17 -4.71
C LYS A 714 32.49 -9.58 -4.08
N LEU A 715 32.32 -10.85 -3.70
CA LEU A 715 31.14 -11.36 -2.99
C LEU A 715 31.24 -11.20 -1.48
N THR A 716 32.45 -11.12 -0.93
CA THR A 716 32.72 -11.11 0.51
C THR A 716 33.26 -9.77 1.02
N ASN A 717 33.38 -8.73 0.17
CA ASN A 717 33.73 -7.40 0.66
C ASN A 717 32.68 -6.81 1.62
N ASP A 718 33.14 -5.88 2.45
CA ASP A 718 32.33 -5.27 3.49
C ASP A 718 31.05 -4.60 2.97
N GLU A 719 31.06 -4.02 1.76
CA GLU A 719 29.84 -3.41 1.21
C GLU A 719 28.73 -4.43 0.93
N VAL A 720 29.09 -5.61 0.39
CA VAL A 720 28.12 -6.69 0.12
C VAL A 720 27.66 -7.31 1.44
N LEU A 721 28.60 -7.62 2.34
CA LEU A 721 28.29 -8.19 3.65
C LEU A 721 27.44 -7.25 4.49
N ALA A 722 27.73 -5.94 4.50
CA ALA A 722 26.92 -4.94 5.21
C ALA A 722 25.49 -4.83 4.66
N LYS A 723 25.30 -4.94 3.34
CA LYS A 723 23.96 -4.97 2.73
C LYS A 723 23.18 -6.22 3.16
N VAL A 724 23.83 -7.38 3.19
CA VAL A 724 23.23 -8.62 3.70
C VAL A 724 22.88 -8.49 5.18
N SER A 725 23.81 -7.96 5.99
CA SER A 725 23.64 -7.66 7.42
C SER A 725 22.42 -6.76 7.68
N ASP A 726 22.27 -5.68 6.92
CA ASP A 726 21.14 -4.75 7.04
C ASP A 726 19.81 -5.43 6.63
N SER A 727 19.82 -6.26 5.59
CA SER A 727 18.64 -7.04 5.15
C SER A 727 18.17 -8.05 6.20
N LEU A 728 19.10 -8.60 6.98
CA LEU A 728 18.85 -9.46 8.14
C LEU A 728 18.55 -8.65 9.41
N GLY A 729 18.49 -7.32 9.33
CA GLY A 729 18.14 -6.40 10.42
C GLY A 729 19.17 -6.34 11.55
N LEU A 730 20.43 -6.69 11.29
CA LEU A 730 21.51 -6.66 12.29
C LEU A 730 21.82 -5.23 12.73
N ARG A 731 21.56 -4.22 11.89
CA ARG A 731 21.72 -2.79 12.22
C ARG A 731 21.06 -2.39 13.55
N HIS A 732 19.99 -3.08 13.93
CA HIS A 732 19.23 -2.77 15.15
C HIS A 732 19.63 -3.64 16.35
N LEU A 733 20.54 -4.59 16.15
CA LEU A 733 20.94 -5.59 17.16
C LEU A 733 22.42 -5.47 17.54
N ILE A 734 23.27 -4.98 16.63
CA ILE A 734 24.69 -4.74 16.89
C ILE A 734 24.86 -3.69 17.99
N ARG A 735 25.79 -3.97 18.90
CA ARG A 735 26.18 -3.16 20.05
C ARG A 735 27.63 -2.74 19.86
N THR A 736 27.82 -1.45 19.67
CA THR A 736 29.12 -0.79 19.48
C THR A 736 28.98 0.64 19.97
N LYS A 737 30.09 1.30 20.27
CA LYS A 737 30.12 2.75 20.54
C LYS A 737 29.85 3.58 19.28
N THR A 738 30.09 3.02 18.09
CA THR A 738 29.99 3.75 16.83
C THR A 738 28.56 3.78 16.28
N PHE A 739 27.91 4.94 16.26
CA PHE A 739 26.61 5.15 15.59
C PHE A 739 26.61 6.43 14.73
N PRO A 740 26.11 6.40 13.47
CA PRO A 740 25.58 5.25 12.75
C PRO A 740 26.64 4.17 12.50
N LEU A 741 26.23 2.90 12.48
CA LEU A 741 27.14 1.78 12.21
C LEU A 741 27.85 1.99 10.88
N THR A 742 29.16 1.79 10.88
CA THR A 742 30.01 1.81 9.70
C THR A 742 29.81 0.54 8.87
N ILE A 743 30.34 0.53 7.64
CA ILE A 743 30.17 -0.60 6.70
C ILE A 743 30.92 -1.83 7.25
N ASP A 744 32.13 -1.63 7.75
CA ASP A 744 32.97 -2.61 8.46
C ASP A 744 32.23 -3.25 9.64
N VAL A 745 31.72 -2.47 10.60
CA VAL A 745 30.97 -3.00 11.75
C VAL A 745 29.74 -3.84 11.34
N LEU A 746 29.03 -3.44 10.28
CA LEU A 746 27.91 -4.22 9.77
C LEU A 746 28.36 -5.54 9.13
N ALA A 747 29.45 -5.52 8.37
CA ALA A 747 30.04 -6.71 7.76
C ALA A 747 30.54 -7.68 8.82
N ASP A 748 31.34 -7.19 9.77
CA ASP A 748 31.86 -7.95 10.90
C ASP A 748 30.73 -8.53 11.76
N GLY A 749 29.65 -7.78 11.98
CA GLY A 749 28.48 -8.28 12.70
C GLY A 749 27.82 -9.48 12.00
N LEU A 750 27.82 -9.52 10.66
CA LEU A 750 27.34 -10.69 9.90
C LEU A 750 28.31 -11.86 10.00
N LEU A 751 29.61 -11.62 9.85
CA LEU A 751 30.65 -12.64 10.00
C LEU A 751 30.59 -13.28 11.39
N ALA A 752 30.49 -12.48 12.45
CA ALA A 752 30.33 -12.96 13.81
C ALA A 752 29.08 -13.86 13.97
N VAL A 753 27.93 -13.45 13.41
CA VAL A 753 26.71 -14.28 13.42
C VAL A 753 26.93 -15.59 12.68
N ILE A 754 27.59 -15.59 11.52
CA ILE A 754 27.94 -16.82 10.79
C ILE A 754 28.88 -17.71 11.63
N GLY A 755 29.86 -17.13 12.31
CA GLY A 755 30.78 -17.84 13.21
C GLY A 755 30.09 -18.55 14.38
N THR A 756 28.91 -18.09 14.80
CA THR A 756 28.11 -18.77 15.84
C THR A 756 27.38 -20.01 15.35
N LEU A 757 27.13 -20.13 14.05
CA LEU A 757 26.31 -21.20 13.49
C LEU A 757 27.09 -22.53 13.36
N PRO A 758 26.40 -23.68 13.50
CA PRO A 758 26.92 -24.96 13.00
C PRO A 758 27.24 -24.86 11.49
N THR A 759 28.29 -25.51 11.01
CA THR A 759 28.75 -25.43 9.61
C THR A 759 27.63 -25.61 8.58
N LYS A 760 26.72 -26.57 8.82
CA LYS A 760 25.57 -26.80 7.94
C LYS A 760 24.62 -25.60 7.86
N ASP A 761 24.32 -24.96 8.99
CA ASP A 761 23.42 -23.79 9.04
C ASP A 761 24.11 -22.55 8.46
N ALA A 762 25.42 -22.41 8.70
CA ALA A 762 26.25 -21.38 8.09
C ALA A 762 26.24 -21.49 6.56
N ASN A 763 26.49 -22.69 6.01
CA ASN A 763 26.44 -22.97 4.58
C ASN A 763 25.08 -22.61 3.97
N GLU A 764 23.97 -22.99 4.62
CA GLU A 764 22.63 -22.62 4.18
C GLU A 764 22.40 -21.10 4.21
N LEU A 765 22.89 -20.39 5.22
CA LEU A 765 22.79 -18.93 5.27
C LEU A 765 23.60 -18.28 4.14
N ILE A 766 24.85 -18.71 3.93
CA ILE A 766 25.75 -18.20 2.87
C ILE A 766 25.12 -18.44 1.48
N LYS A 767 24.67 -19.67 1.22
CA LYS A 767 24.00 -20.07 -0.03
C LYS A 767 22.78 -19.22 -0.37
N ASN A 768 21.99 -18.86 0.64
CA ASN A 768 20.72 -18.16 0.43
C ASN A 768 20.83 -16.63 0.52
N THR A 769 21.95 -16.08 0.99
CA THR A 769 22.10 -14.63 1.22
C THR A 769 23.30 -13.99 0.51
N ILE A 770 24.47 -14.64 0.51
CA ILE A 770 25.71 -14.10 -0.07
C ILE A 770 25.82 -14.50 -1.55
N ILE A 771 25.71 -15.81 -1.85
CA ILE A 771 25.86 -16.37 -3.20
C ILE A 771 24.96 -15.71 -4.26
N PRO A 772 23.68 -15.33 -3.99
CA PRO A 772 22.83 -14.66 -4.98
C PRO A 772 23.41 -13.34 -5.53
N ASN A 773 24.34 -12.69 -4.81
CA ASN A 773 24.98 -11.45 -5.27
C ASN A 773 25.90 -11.66 -6.49
N ILE A 774 26.27 -12.90 -6.82
CA ILE A 774 27.06 -13.23 -8.02
C ILE A 774 26.39 -12.75 -9.31
N LEU A 775 25.06 -12.71 -9.34
CA LEU A 775 24.27 -12.24 -10.48
C LEU A 775 24.42 -10.73 -10.72
N SER A 776 24.91 -9.98 -9.72
CA SER A 776 25.13 -8.54 -9.81
C SER A 776 26.58 -8.18 -10.16
N LEU A 777 27.49 -9.15 -10.24
CA LEU A 777 28.90 -8.91 -10.54
C LEU A 777 29.13 -8.71 -12.05
N PRO A 778 29.78 -7.61 -12.47
CA PRO A 778 30.26 -7.46 -13.84
C PRO A 778 31.49 -8.34 -14.04
N MET A 779 31.29 -9.61 -14.43
CA MET A 779 32.35 -10.62 -14.57
C MET A 779 33.54 -10.18 -15.44
N ASP A 780 33.30 -9.29 -16.40
CA ASP A 780 34.29 -8.65 -17.27
C ASP A 780 35.23 -7.68 -16.54
N ASN A 781 34.83 -7.19 -15.37
CA ASN A 781 35.60 -6.25 -14.54
C ASN A 781 36.06 -6.86 -13.20
N VAL A 782 35.76 -8.13 -12.92
CA VAL A 782 36.18 -8.77 -11.64
C VAL A 782 37.69 -8.98 -11.60
N TYR A 783 38.30 -9.33 -12.74
CA TYR A 783 39.75 -9.52 -12.86
C TYR A 783 40.30 -8.78 -14.09
N PRO A 784 40.41 -7.44 -14.00
CA PRO A 784 40.66 -6.56 -15.14
C PRO A 784 42.15 -6.55 -15.51
N LEU A 785 42.62 -7.61 -16.18
CA LEU A 785 44.00 -7.70 -16.70
C LEU A 785 44.31 -6.51 -17.61
N ALA A 786 45.43 -5.83 -17.36
CA ALA A 786 45.87 -4.67 -18.13
C ALA A 786 46.32 -5.04 -19.56
N ASP A 787 46.74 -6.29 -19.79
CA ASP A 787 47.14 -6.81 -21.11
C ASP A 787 46.64 -8.26 -21.28
N PRO A 788 45.34 -8.45 -21.60
CA PRO A 788 44.71 -9.78 -21.61
C PRO A 788 45.07 -10.63 -22.82
N LEU A 789 45.54 -10.04 -23.93
CA LEU A 789 45.79 -10.77 -25.18
C LEU A 789 46.97 -11.75 -25.05
N PRO A 790 48.15 -11.39 -24.52
CA PRO A 790 49.24 -12.34 -24.31
C PRO A 790 48.85 -13.51 -23.38
N VAL A 791 48.06 -13.23 -22.35
CA VAL A 791 47.51 -14.25 -21.44
C VAL A 791 46.63 -15.22 -22.22
N LEU A 792 45.66 -14.71 -23.00
CA LEU A 792 44.79 -15.54 -23.81
C LEU A 792 45.57 -16.36 -24.83
N GLU A 793 46.54 -15.75 -25.52
CA GLU A 793 47.36 -16.43 -26.51
C GLU A 793 48.12 -17.62 -25.91
N LYS A 794 48.75 -17.41 -24.74
CA LYS A 794 49.48 -18.45 -24.04
C LYS A 794 48.56 -19.60 -23.61
N LEU A 795 47.40 -19.29 -23.04
CA LEU A 795 46.42 -20.30 -22.65
C LEU A 795 45.83 -21.04 -23.85
N LEU A 796 45.59 -20.38 -24.98
CA LEU A 796 45.09 -21.05 -26.19
C LEU A 796 46.14 -21.98 -26.81
N LYS A 797 47.40 -21.57 -26.83
CA LYS A 797 48.52 -22.41 -27.29
C LYS A 797 48.68 -23.64 -26.41
N ASP A 798 48.76 -23.45 -25.09
CA ASP A 798 49.09 -24.52 -24.15
C ASP A 798 47.89 -25.43 -23.85
N GLN A 799 46.68 -24.87 -23.66
CA GLN A 799 45.51 -25.64 -23.23
C GLN A 799 44.60 -26.10 -24.37
N LYS A 800 44.65 -25.44 -25.54
CA LYS A 800 43.81 -25.77 -26.70
C LYS A 800 44.60 -26.17 -27.94
N GLY A 801 45.94 -26.16 -27.89
CA GLY A 801 46.81 -26.56 -29.01
C GLY A 801 46.71 -25.63 -30.22
N VAL A 802 46.29 -24.37 -30.02
CA VAL A 802 46.13 -23.40 -31.10
C VAL A 802 47.50 -22.95 -31.60
N SER A 803 47.76 -23.05 -32.90
CA SER A 803 49.07 -22.68 -33.45
C SER A 803 49.26 -21.17 -33.62
N VAL A 804 48.22 -20.49 -34.10
CA VAL A 804 48.24 -19.04 -34.36
C VAL A 804 47.02 -18.38 -33.71
N VAL A 805 47.27 -17.35 -32.91
CA VAL A 805 46.25 -16.48 -32.32
C VAL A 805 46.39 -15.10 -32.95
N GLU A 806 45.30 -14.56 -33.47
CA GLU A 806 45.32 -13.25 -34.12
C GLU A 806 44.03 -12.45 -33.85
N PRO A 807 44.13 -11.16 -33.48
CA PRO A 807 43.00 -10.26 -33.48
C PRO A 807 42.64 -9.85 -34.91
N ARG A 808 41.35 -9.86 -35.23
CA ARG A 808 40.80 -9.41 -36.52
C ARG A 808 39.71 -8.38 -36.32
N LEU A 809 39.81 -7.25 -37.01
CA LEU A 809 38.73 -6.25 -37.04
C LEU A 809 37.54 -6.80 -37.83
N LEU A 810 36.41 -7.03 -37.16
CA LEU A 810 35.18 -7.57 -37.75
C LEU A 810 34.31 -6.48 -38.35
N ARG A 811 34.13 -5.38 -37.59
CA ARG A 811 33.28 -4.24 -37.97
C ARG A 811 33.89 -2.96 -37.44
N LYS A 812 33.62 -1.85 -38.13
CA LYS A 812 33.94 -0.51 -37.67
C LYS A 812 32.83 0.45 -38.07
N THR A 813 32.52 1.40 -37.22
CA THR A 813 31.53 2.44 -37.49
C THR A 813 31.97 3.76 -36.86
N GLY A 814 31.65 4.87 -37.53
CA GLY A 814 31.90 6.20 -36.99
C GLY A 814 33.38 6.53 -36.75
N GLU A 815 34.31 6.04 -37.57
CA GLU A 815 35.76 6.33 -37.42
C GLU A 815 36.06 7.83 -37.33
N ILE A 816 35.36 8.62 -38.14
CA ILE A 816 35.39 10.08 -38.16
C ILE A 816 34.30 10.70 -37.26
N SER A 817 33.87 9.99 -36.23
CA SER A 817 32.93 10.49 -35.25
C SER A 817 33.59 10.51 -33.88
N ALA A 818 33.06 11.34 -32.98
CA ALA A 818 33.42 11.29 -31.57
C ALA A 818 33.03 9.96 -30.88
N MET A 819 32.44 9.03 -31.62
CA MET A 819 31.94 7.73 -31.18
C MET A 819 32.39 6.62 -32.14
N ALA A 820 33.67 6.61 -32.50
CA ALA A 820 34.21 5.46 -33.22
C ALA A 820 33.91 4.18 -32.42
N CYS A 821 33.51 3.12 -33.11
CA CYS A 821 33.25 1.83 -32.52
C CYS A 821 33.83 0.77 -33.44
N PHE A 822 34.77 0.01 -32.91
CA PHE A 822 35.48 -1.06 -33.56
C PHE A 822 35.06 -2.36 -32.88
N VAL A 823 34.69 -3.38 -33.65
CA VAL A 823 34.41 -4.72 -33.15
C VAL A 823 35.56 -5.61 -33.58
N VAL A 824 36.30 -6.16 -32.63
CA VAL A 824 37.42 -7.06 -32.87
C VAL A 824 37.06 -8.47 -32.41
N GLY A 825 37.44 -9.47 -33.20
CA GLY A 825 37.36 -10.88 -32.83
C GLY A 825 38.77 -11.47 -32.68
N ILE A 826 39.03 -12.22 -31.61
CA ILE A 826 40.26 -12.99 -31.44
C ILE A 826 40.05 -14.39 -32.02
N TYR A 827 40.83 -14.72 -33.05
CA TYR A 827 40.78 -16.02 -33.72
C TYR A 827 41.99 -16.88 -33.35
N GLY A 828 41.75 -18.16 -33.11
CA GLY A 828 42.77 -19.19 -32.96
C GLY A 828 42.56 -20.26 -34.02
N ASP A 829 43.53 -20.48 -34.92
CA ASP A 829 43.41 -21.41 -36.06
C ASP A 829 42.07 -21.27 -36.83
N LYS A 830 41.67 -20.00 -37.09
CA LYS A 830 40.40 -19.59 -37.75
C LYS A 830 39.11 -19.81 -36.93
N LYS A 831 39.18 -20.28 -35.67
CA LYS A 831 38.04 -20.36 -34.75
C LYS A 831 37.96 -19.10 -33.89
N LEU A 832 36.78 -18.50 -33.76
CA LEU A 832 36.56 -17.32 -32.91
C LEU A 832 36.55 -17.73 -31.43
N TYR A 833 37.43 -17.14 -30.63
CA TYR A 833 37.50 -17.36 -29.18
C TYR A 833 36.89 -16.21 -28.39
N GLY A 834 37.08 -14.96 -28.82
CA GLY A 834 36.53 -13.78 -28.15
C GLY A 834 36.07 -12.72 -29.15
N GLU A 835 35.04 -11.95 -28.83
CA GLU A 835 34.54 -10.86 -29.68
C GLU A 835 33.97 -9.74 -28.81
N MET A 836 34.47 -8.52 -28.96
CA MET A 836 33.92 -7.33 -28.29
C MET A 836 34.08 -6.05 -29.11
N ALA A 837 33.28 -5.05 -28.73
CA ALA A 837 33.33 -3.71 -29.26
C ALA A 837 34.10 -2.77 -28.32
N GLY A 838 34.87 -1.84 -28.89
CA GLY A 838 35.56 -0.77 -28.16
C GLY A 838 35.72 0.49 -29.02
N GLU A 839 36.00 1.61 -28.38
CA GLU A 839 36.12 2.93 -29.03
C GLU A 839 37.42 3.13 -29.81
N SER A 840 38.40 2.26 -29.59
CA SER A 840 39.62 2.16 -30.38
C SER A 840 39.89 0.69 -30.71
N ILE A 841 40.70 0.43 -31.74
CA ILE A 841 41.10 -0.94 -32.08
C ILE A 841 41.81 -1.62 -30.90
N LYS A 842 42.63 -0.87 -30.14
CA LYS A 842 43.33 -1.39 -28.96
C LYS A 842 42.33 -1.84 -27.88
N ILE A 843 41.42 -0.96 -27.48
CA ILE A 843 40.40 -1.28 -26.46
C ILE A 843 39.48 -2.41 -26.92
N ALA A 844 39.06 -2.40 -28.19
CA ALA A 844 38.26 -3.49 -28.75
C ALA A 844 39.02 -4.83 -28.73
N THR A 845 40.33 -4.81 -28.96
CA THR A 845 41.20 -6.00 -28.89
C THR A 845 41.35 -6.50 -27.46
N ASP A 846 41.60 -5.61 -26.50
CA ASP A 846 41.73 -5.96 -25.09
C ASP A 846 40.42 -6.55 -24.55
N LEU A 847 39.28 -5.90 -24.83
CA LEU A 847 37.96 -6.42 -24.45
C LEU A 847 37.62 -7.75 -25.14
N ALA A 848 38.04 -7.94 -26.40
CA ALA A 848 37.82 -9.20 -27.11
C ALA A 848 38.68 -10.32 -26.54
N ALA A 849 39.90 -10.01 -26.10
CA ALA A 849 40.75 -10.95 -25.39
C ALA A 849 40.19 -11.29 -24.00
N THR A 850 39.65 -10.31 -23.26
CA THR A 850 38.95 -10.56 -21.99
C THR A 850 37.72 -11.46 -22.19
N ASP A 851 36.88 -11.20 -23.22
CA ASP A 851 35.76 -12.10 -23.55
C ASP A 851 36.25 -13.52 -23.92
N GLY A 852 37.40 -13.63 -24.58
CA GLY A 852 38.06 -14.91 -24.85
C GLY A 852 38.50 -15.65 -23.58
N LEU A 853 39.12 -14.95 -22.62
CA LEU A 853 39.53 -15.49 -21.32
C LEU A 853 38.32 -15.96 -20.51
N LEU A 854 37.30 -15.12 -20.39
CA LEU A 854 36.05 -15.45 -19.70
C LEU A 854 35.41 -16.73 -20.28
N LYS A 855 35.33 -16.83 -21.61
CA LYS A 855 34.82 -18.04 -22.28
C LYS A 855 35.67 -19.27 -21.99
N LEU A 856 37.00 -19.13 -21.96
CA LEU A 856 37.93 -20.22 -21.61
C LEU A 856 37.74 -20.69 -20.16
N TRP A 857 37.40 -19.78 -19.27
CA TRP A 857 37.09 -20.02 -17.84
C TRP A 857 35.63 -20.40 -17.56
N GLY A 858 34.82 -20.60 -18.62
CA GLY A 858 33.44 -21.09 -18.51
C GLY A 858 32.37 -20.00 -18.37
N ILE A 859 32.75 -18.72 -18.36
CA ILE A 859 31.82 -17.59 -18.37
C ILE A 859 31.41 -17.27 -19.82
N ASN A 860 30.20 -17.67 -20.18
CA ASN A 860 29.61 -17.35 -21.48
C ASN A 860 28.14 -16.90 -21.31
N GLY A 861 27.52 -16.45 -22.39
CA GLY A 861 26.20 -15.81 -22.33
C GLY A 861 25.03 -16.71 -21.93
N GLY A 862 25.27 -18.00 -21.70
CA GLY A 862 24.28 -18.95 -21.18
C GLY A 862 24.70 -19.65 -19.89
N ARG A 863 25.77 -19.23 -19.22
CA ARG A 863 26.21 -19.85 -17.95
C ARG A 863 25.13 -19.64 -16.89
N GLN A 864 24.62 -20.75 -16.36
CA GLN A 864 23.67 -20.77 -15.26
C GLN A 864 24.42 -21.15 -13.97
N PHE A 865 24.22 -20.34 -12.93
CA PHE A 865 24.65 -20.63 -11.56
C PHE A 865 23.46 -21.26 -10.83
N LEU A 866 23.70 -22.33 -10.06
CA LEU A 866 22.64 -23.05 -9.34
C LEU A 866 22.44 -22.40 -7.97
N PHE A 867 21.18 -22.26 -7.53
CA PHE A 867 20.86 -21.60 -6.26
C PHE A 867 19.91 -22.44 -5.39
N GLY A 868 19.91 -22.14 -4.08
CA GLY A 868 18.98 -22.75 -3.12
C GLY A 868 19.08 -24.27 -3.11
N ASN A 869 17.97 -24.95 -3.39
CA ASN A 869 17.89 -26.42 -3.34
C ASN A 869 18.47 -27.13 -4.59
N GLN A 870 18.92 -26.38 -5.60
CA GLN A 870 19.52 -26.96 -6.81
C GLN A 870 20.99 -27.39 -6.61
N ILE A 871 21.62 -26.95 -5.52
CA ILE A 871 22.99 -27.30 -5.15
C ILE A 871 23.02 -27.79 -3.70
N SER A 872 23.66 -28.94 -3.49
CA SER A 872 23.87 -29.52 -2.17
C SER A 872 25.32 -29.33 -1.73
N ASP A 873 25.55 -29.33 -0.42
CA ASP A 873 26.91 -29.27 0.12
C ASP A 873 27.77 -30.46 -0.34
N ASP A 874 27.15 -31.61 -0.67
CA ASP A 874 27.84 -32.77 -1.21
C ASP A 874 28.38 -32.53 -2.63
N ASP A 875 27.72 -31.69 -3.44
CA ASP A 875 28.19 -31.32 -4.77
C ASP A 875 29.48 -30.49 -4.72
N LEU A 876 29.65 -29.71 -3.63
CA LEU A 876 30.78 -28.80 -3.43
C LEU A 876 32.01 -29.48 -2.83
N LYS A 877 31.86 -30.62 -2.14
CA LYS A 877 32.95 -31.30 -1.44
C LYS A 877 34.16 -31.63 -2.32
N SER A 878 33.93 -31.98 -3.59
CA SER A 878 35.00 -32.30 -4.55
C SER A 878 35.71 -31.07 -5.12
N HIS A 879 35.25 -29.86 -4.78
CA HIS A 879 35.76 -28.58 -5.29
C HIS A 879 36.39 -27.72 -4.19
N ALA A 880 36.80 -28.34 -3.08
CA ALA A 880 37.49 -27.64 -1.98
C ALA A 880 38.96 -27.31 -2.31
N GLU A 881 39.60 -28.07 -3.20
CA GLU A 881 41.00 -27.87 -3.57
C GLU A 881 41.17 -26.71 -4.57
N PRO A 882 42.15 -25.80 -4.36
CA PRO A 882 42.46 -24.73 -5.29
C PRO A 882 42.71 -25.22 -6.72
N HIS A 883 42.28 -24.44 -7.70
CA HIS A 883 42.57 -24.68 -9.10
C HIS A 883 44.04 -24.37 -9.44
N TYR A 884 44.39 -24.46 -10.72
CA TYR A 884 45.72 -24.05 -11.18
C TYR A 884 45.92 -22.54 -11.01
N SER A 885 47.16 -22.13 -10.71
CA SER A 885 47.55 -20.72 -10.70
C SER A 885 47.79 -20.23 -12.13
N LEU A 886 47.16 -19.12 -12.48
CA LEU A 886 47.35 -18.40 -13.74
C LEU A 886 48.81 -17.98 -13.91
N SER A 887 49.46 -17.50 -12.86
CA SER A 887 50.89 -17.10 -12.91
C SER A 887 51.80 -18.25 -13.37
N LYS A 888 51.54 -19.48 -12.89
CA LYS A 888 52.25 -20.69 -13.31
C LYS A 888 51.88 -21.11 -14.72
N ALA A 889 50.62 -20.95 -15.12
CA ALA A 889 50.14 -21.35 -16.44
C ALA A 889 50.67 -20.45 -17.58
N VAL A 890 50.81 -19.14 -17.33
CA VAL A 890 51.33 -18.22 -18.36
C VAL A 890 52.86 -18.20 -18.42
N GLY A 891 53.52 -18.50 -17.30
CA GLY A 891 54.97 -18.47 -17.16
C GLY A 891 55.54 -17.07 -16.94
N GLU A 892 56.83 -17.00 -16.62
CA GLU A 892 57.54 -15.73 -16.43
C GLU A 892 57.56 -14.92 -17.75
N GLY A 893 57.30 -13.61 -17.65
CA GLY A 893 57.36 -12.67 -18.78
C GLY A 893 56.01 -12.15 -19.28
N ILE A 894 54.88 -12.78 -18.93
CA ILE A 894 53.55 -12.27 -19.23
C ILE A 894 53.01 -11.50 -18.02
N SER A 895 52.69 -10.21 -18.22
CA SER A 895 52.18 -9.35 -17.14
C SER A 895 50.77 -9.77 -16.73
N LEU A 896 50.59 -10.04 -15.43
CA LEU A 896 49.28 -10.23 -14.80
C LEU A 896 48.85 -8.98 -14.01
N LYS A 897 49.38 -7.80 -14.34
CA LYS A 897 48.97 -6.52 -13.72
C LYS A 897 47.46 -6.34 -13.90
N LEU A 898 46.75 -6.12 -12.79
CA LEU A 898 45.36 -5.69 -12.81
C LEU A 898 45.27 -4.17 -12.91
N LEU A 899 44.26 -3.69 -13.63
CA LEU A 899 43.88 -2.28 -13.64
C LEU A 899 43.27 -1.91 -12.29
N THR A 900 43.69 -0.77 -11.75
CA THR A 900 43.09 -0.16 -10.55
C THR A 900 41.68 0.34 -10.88
N GLU A 901 40.82 0.51 -9.86
CA GLU A 901 39.49 1.13 -10.07
C GLU A 901 39.61 2.53 -10.69
N ASN A 902 40.66 3.29 -10.36
CA ASN A 902 40.93 4.59 -10.98
C ASN A 902 41.29 4.46 -12.48
N GLU A 903 42.06 3.45 -12.87
CA GLU A 903 42.36 3.15 -14.28
C GLU A 903 41.10 2.67 -15.03
N LEU A 904 40.22 1.91 -14.38
CA LEU A 904 38.92 1.49 -14.95
C LEU A 904 37.91 2.62 -15.06
N MET A 905 37.96 3.59 -14.15
CA MET A 905 37.06 4.76 -14.12
C MET A 905 37.49 5.88 -15.08
N GLU A 906 38.51 5.66 -15.92
CA GLU A 906 39.10 6.70 -16.76
C GLU A 906 38.03 7.55 -17.46
N GLU A 907 38.18 8.87 -17.28
CA GLU A 907 37.16 9.85 -17.60
C GLU A 907 36.64 9.66 -19.02
N PRO A 908 35.30 9.72 -19.23
CA PRO A 908 34.75 9.73 -20.59
C PRO A 908 35.49 10.78 -21.41
N LEU A 909 36.11 10.35 -22.53
CA LEU A 909 36.90 11.15 -23.48
C LEU A 909 36.88 12.63 -23.12
N LYS A 910 37.95 13.11 -22.45
CA LYS A 910 38.06 14.51 -21.99
C LYS A 910 37.47 15.41 -23.07
N ILE A 911 36.52 16.27 -22.69
CA ILE A 911 35.80 17.10 -23.66
C ILE A 911 36.79 17.84 -24.57
N SER A 912 37.96 18.22 -24.06
CA SER A 912 39.08 18.74 -24.85
C SER A 912 39.49 17.81 -25.99
N ASN A 913 39.79 16.54 -25.72
CA ASN A 913 40.19 15.54 -26.70
C ASN A 913 39.06 15.26 -27.69
N LEU A 914 37.81 15.24 -27.22
CA LEU A 914 36.63 15.07 -28.08
C LEU A 914 36.47 16.25 -29.04
N VAL A 915 36.66 17.48 -28.54
CA VAL A 915 36.61 18.73 -29.32
C VAL A 915 37.79 18.81 -30.28
N GLU A 916 38.98 18.41 -29.85
CA GLU A 916 40.19 18.40 -30.65
C GLU A 916 40.03 17.39 -31.80
N ASN A 917 39.67 16.13 -31.52
CA ASN A 917 39.32 15.15 -32.55
C ASN A 917 38.22 15.68 -33.49
N TYR A 918 37.21 16.36 -32.96
CA TYR A 918 36.20 17.03 -33.79
C TYR A 918 36.80 18.07 -34.74
N LYS A 919 37.75 18.87 -34.26
CA LYS A 919 38.41 19.92 -35.05
C LYS A 919 39.38 19.35 -36.07
N THR A 920 40.19 18.36 -35.70
CA THR A 920 41.26 17.84 -36.56
C THR A 920 40.76 16.82 -37.57
N ASN A 921 39.84 15.94 -37.19
CA ASN A 921 39.49 14.78 -38.00
C ASN A 921 38.06 14.83 -38.55
N ILE A 922 37.14 15.55 -37.88
CA ILE A 922 35.72 15.58 -38.25
C ILE A 922 35.40 16.84 -39.06
N GLU A 923 35.77 18.01 -38.55
CA GLU A 923 35.50 19.33 -39.16
C GLU A 923 35.97 19.45 -40.62
N PRO A 924 37.17 18.93 -41.01
CA PRO A 924 37.59 18.95 -42.41
C PRO A 924 36.73 18.08 -43.32
N VAL A 925 36.04 17.07 -42.78
CA VAL A 925 35.25 16.09 -43.54
C VAL A 925 33.77 16.50 -43.63
N VAL A 926 33.15 16.97 -42.53
CA VAL A 926 31.70 17.30 -42.51
C VAL A 926 31.37 18.78 -42.68
N GLY A 927 32.32 19.68 -42.51
CA GLY A 927 32.11 21.13 -42.60
C GLY A 927 31.34 21.76 -41.42
N ILE A 928 31.45 23.08 -41.32
CA ILE A 928 30.90 23.92 -40.22
C ILE A 928 29.36 23.79 -40.00
N PRO A 929 28.48 23.61 -41.00
CA PRO A 929 27.02 23.73 -40.78
C PRO A 929 26.42 22.72 -39.79
N LEU A 930 27.04 21.55 -39.60
CA LEU A 930 26.50 20.47 -38.76
C LEU A 930 26.75 20.66 -37.25
N ARG A 931 27.49 21.71 -36.86
CA ARG A 931 27.90 22.02 -35.48
C ARG A 931 26.72 22.11 -34.49
N LYS A 932 25.57 22.65 -34.92
CA LYS A 932 24.37 22.80 -34.08
C LYS A 932 23.62 21.49 -33.86
N ARG A 933 23.58 20.60 -34.86
CA ARG A 933 22.86 19.32 -34.78
C ARG A 933 23.54 18.34 -33.84
N LEU A 934 24.86 18.28 -33.86
CA LEU A 934 25.62 17.36 -33.03
C LEU A 934 25.55 17.76 -31.55
N ARG A 935 25.72 19.06 -31.22
CA ARG A 935 25.63 19.57 -29.84
C ARG A 935 24.30 19.22 -29.13
N HIS A 936 23.19 19.18 -29.88
CA HIS A 936 21.88 18.90 -29.28
C HIS A 936 21.65 17.41 -28.97
N LYS A 937 22.32 16.49 -29.67
CA LYS A 937 22.28 15.06 -29.36
C LYS A 937 23.06 14.70 -28.08
N PHE A 938 24.10 15.46 -27.74
CA PHE A 938 24.93 15.18 -26.56
C PHE A 938 24.40 15.79 -25.25
N SER A 939 23.47 16.76 -25.28
CA SER A 939 23.04 17.48 -24.07
C SER A 939 21.93 16.80 -23.25
N ARG A 940 21.38 15.67 -23.70
CA ARG A 940 20.32 14.94 -22.96
C ARG A 940 20.77 13.52 -22.67
N GLY A 941 21.21 13.30 -21.43
CA GLY A 941 21.76 12.05 -20.88
C GLY A 941 20.83 10.83 -20.83
N SER A 942 19.86 10.70 -21.73
CA SER A 942 18.90 9.58 -21.74
C SER A 942 19.03 8.62 -22.93
N LEU A 943 19.58 9.05 -24.08
CA LEU A 943 19.76 8.18 -25.25
C LEU A 943 21.17 7.60 -25.36
N TYR A 944 22.20 8.39 -25.08
CA TYR A 944 23.61 7.98 -25.23
C TYR A 944 23.99 6.81 -24.31
N LYS A 945 23.65 6.92 -23.01
CA LYS A 945 23.83 5.86 -22.02
C LYS A 945 23.01 4.60 -22.33
N ARG A 946 21.94 4.70 -23.13
CA ARG A 946 21.14 3.55 -23.54
C ARG A 946 21.72 2.87 -24.77
N SER A 947 22.03 3.60 -25.84
CA SER A 947 22.50 3.03 -27.11
C SER A 947 23.84 2.31 -26.98
N PHE A 948 24.82 2.90 -26.29
CA PHE A 948 26.12 2.25 -26.08
C PHE A 948 25.97 1.05 -25.13
N ARG A 949 25.13 1.16 -24.08
CA ARG A 949 24.76 0.00 -23.26
C ARG A 949 24.12 -1.14 -24.06
N TYR A 950 23.41 -0.88 -25.16
CA TYR A 950 22.86 -1.95 -25.98
C TYR A 950 23.90 -2.65 -26.85
N LEU A 951 24.99 -1.98 -27.23
CA LEU A 951 26.09 -2.56 -27.99
C LEU A 951 27.10 -3.29 -27.11
N VAL A 952 27.32 -2.81 -25.89
CA VAL A 952 28.25 -3.37 -24.89
C VAL A 952 27.47 -4.11 -23.79
N LYS A 953 26.24 -4.54 -24.08
CA LYS A 953 25.33 -5.07 -23.05
C LYS A 953 26.02 -6.27 -22.39
N PRO A 954 26.25 -6.25 -21.07
CA PRO A 954 26.76 -7.42 -20.38
C PRO A 954 25.78 -8.55 -20.64
N LYS A 955 26.32 -9.69 -21.08
CA LYS A 955 25.54 -10.90 -21.33
C LYS A 955 24.73 -11.18 -20.07
N VAL A 956 23.41 -11.16 -20.19
CA VAL A 956 22.50 -11.37 -19.06
C VAL A 956 22.62 -12.84 -18.69
N TYR A 957 23.23 -13.14 -17.55
CA TYR A 957 23.24 -14.50 -17.01
C TYR A 957 21.81 -14.86 -16.60
N THR A 958 21.25 -15.90 -17.22
CA THR A 958 19.94 -16.42 -16.87
C THR A 958 20.03 -17.27 -15.62
N VAL A 959 19.16 -17.01 -14.64
CA VAL A 959 18.89 -17.92 -13.53
C VAL A 959 18.11 -19.13 -14.07
N ALA A 960 18.48 -20.34 -13.66
CA ALA A 960 17.75 -21.57 -13.99
C ALA A 960 16.53 -21.77 -13.09
#